data_AF-A0A7W1CI43-F1
#
_entry.id   AF-A0A7W1CI43-F1
#
_cell.length_a   1.000
_cell.length_b   1.000
_cell.length_c   1.000
_cell.angle_alpha   90.00
_cell.angle_beta   90.00
_cell.angle_gamma   90.00
#
_symmetry.space_group_name_H-M   'P 1'
#
loop_
_entity.id
_entity.type
_entity.pdbx_description
1 polymer ?
#
loop_
_entity_poly.entity_id
_entity_poly.type
_entity_poly.pdbx_seq_one_letter_code
_entity_poly.pdbx_strand_id
1 'polypeptide(L)'
;MLISIPKNNRSVGQYSVLDIEPILEATQELVDYQSELSHLAHFGDILLAGSKAMHPDTKIQWTAFLKQLEPQVEKGGITKEKAHSLNEMIALLENFGVLSAWMTLFFPASYSPIHSPLEILDLLLNDLPEWQIDSVHLLLKEKAALQSSRGRMDDLADPNTFEKAWEELQRIVKHFTVESQTVKMKELLTESAPLVQMMALETMKELVDVFDSSIKSMKASSKWCDEEKVKQFNKMLHPYKDLLQDWGKNLIDTSSIPVHKGWTCNIYLEALNSLLDFNLKTNHSGQLNPSSDFSVAAAVLGSTTAFNRHYPNTLEDFFTLVHQNLLMFVSNLNNQLCQQGLLEKARFPLLISGGLESINGTNLGRNIQRTGMEISDQGIDISYNVPLGNHSGQILVYDKETGNVKLKALLLGKSTSGRWNFIKLRAFIFDKAALLRLVEPVYVNRQEVSFSWEIKNLDELKVALSEYNKMAEISMGSIEEYPENYNLDNLLFQKSLDSDKYQLRDFMEDLQKMILENDESLSLVAHCELKKLLSIEKLEKYCHEGIYEKFISFIQREIQNPQPKIRQIAFELLTKLCEMGYGIPDAIAVCDDWLDNDETEILCIDLYSKLVAKGYCFEKASKIIEERINSKDRDLHNSVLRLLCELISQDQQVANGIIAAVKYFQSFYTLNELSMELWTRLLSRDQGFDEAISLAKSSNNNPFWNLILAKGKGKGVDEANYLAEKGIASDKVDEQINAIGLYRQLVKNKYSINTAIHVAKNTVSSTIRGVKFLGQLLWSELQNIGAVDGPIDT
;
A
#
# COMPACT_ATOMS: atom_id res chain seq x y z
N MET A 1 9.56 -43.26 -18.40
CA MET A 1 10.54 -42.39 -19.09
C MET A 1 10.98 -43.07 -20.38
N LEU A 2 10.48 -42.61 -21.53
CA LEU A 2 10.95 -43.05 -22.84
C LEU A 2 11.91 -41.99 -23.38
N ILE A 3 13.15 -42.38 -23.65
CA ILE A 3 14.14 -41.52 -24.28
C ILE A 3 14.06 -41.73 -25.78
N SER A 4 13.55 -40.74 -26.50
CA SER A 4 13.61 -40.69 -27.97
C SER A 4 14.96 -40.12 -28.40
N ILE A 5 15.67 -40.84 -29.28
CA ILE A 5 16.87 -40.34 -29.96
C ILE A 5 16.40 -39.77 -31.31
N PRO A 6 16.54 -38.45 -31.57
CA PRO A 6 16.14 -37.89 -32.86
C PRO A 6 17.00 -38.49 -33.99
N LYS A 7 16.35 -38.87 -35.09
CA LYS A 7 16.98 -39.55 -36.25
C LYS A 7 18.00 -38.70 -37.03
N ASN A 8 18.15 -37.41 -36.73
CA ASN A 8 19.06 -36.51 -37.45
C ASN A 8 20.30 -36.17 -36.62
N ASN A 9 21.42 -36.79 -37.00
CA ASN A 9 22.78 -36.70 -36.42
C ASN A 9 23.45 -35.30 -36.43
N ARG A 10 22.71 -34.18 -36.48
CA ARG A 10 23.30 -32.83 -36.61
C ARG A 10 23.07 -31.87 -35.44
N SER A 11 22.26 -32.23 -34.44
CA SER A 11 22.20 -31.50 -33.18
C SER A 11 22.68 -32.40 -32.03
N VAL A 12 23.50 -31.84 -31.14
CA VAL A 12 23.95 -32.53 -29.92
C VAL A 12 22.70 -32.90 -29.11
N GLY A 13 22.56 -34.18 -28.76
CA GLY A 13 21.35 -34.87 -28.29
C GLY A 13 20.36 -34.04 -27.46
N GLN A 14 19.24 -33.64 -28.08
CA GLN A 14 18.05 -33.24 -27.36
C GLN A 14 17.30 -34.51 -26.93
N TYR A 15 17.32 -34.79 -25.63
CA TYR A 15 16.46 -35.79 -25.02
C TYR A 15 15.09 -35.16 -24.78
N SER A 16 14.04 -35.69 -25.40
CA SER A 16 12.66 -35.34 -25.02
C SER A 16 12.22 -36.28 -23.91
N VAL A 17 11.95 -35.74 -22.72
CA VAL A 17 11.28 -36.48 -21.66
C VAL A 17 9.79 -36.45 -21.98
N LEU A 18 9.26 -37.59 -22.44
CA LEU A 18 7.81 -37.77 -22.57
C LEU A 18 7.24 -38.01 -21.18
N ASP A 19 6.34 -37.12 -20.77
CA ASP A 19 5.45 -37.39 -19.65
C ASP A 19 4.39 -38.38 -20.11
N ILE A 20 4.41 -39.58 -19.51
CA ILE A 20 3.57 -40.71 -19.94
C ILE A 20 2.20 -40.64 -19.25
N GLU A 21 2.13 -40.03 -18.07
CA GLU A 21 0.91 -40.02 -17.25
C GLU A 21 -0.25 -39.33 -17.96
N PRO A 22 -0.11 -38.11 -18.54
CA PRO A 22 -1.19 -37.48 -19.32
C PRO A 22 -1.65 -38.31 -20.52
N ILE A 23 -0.73 -39.05 -21.17
CA ILE A 23 -1.06 -39.91 -22.32
C ILE A 23 -1.88 -41.13 -21.87
N LEU A 24 -1.51 -41.74 -20.74
CA LEU A 24 -2.24 -42.88 -20.17
C LEU A 24 -3.64 -42.46 -19.70
N GLU A 25 -3.75 -41.30 -19.05
CA GLU A 25 -5.04 -40.74 -18.64
C GLU A 25 -5.95 -40.47 -19.84
N ALA A 26 -5.42 -39.80 -20.87
CA ALA A 26 -6.15 -39.55 -22.11
C ALA A 26 -6.58 -40.85 -22.80
N THR A 27 -5.71 -41.86 -22.82
CA THR A 27 -6.02 -43.18 -23.41
C THR A 27 -7.12 -43.88 -22.62
N GLN A 28 -7.03 -43.87 -21.29
CA GLN A 28 -8.05 -44.48 -20.43
C GLN A 28 -9.40 -43.79 -20.61
N GLU A 29 -9.42 -42.46 -20.69
CA GLU A 29 -10.65 -41.69 -20.93
C GLU A 29 -11.31 -42.04 -22.28
N LEU A 30 -10.52 -42.23 -23.34
CA LEU A 30 -11.02 -42.71 -24.63
C LEU A 30 -11.57 -44.13 -24.56
N VAL A 31 -10.90 -45.03 -23.83
CA VAL A 31 -11.36 -46.41 -23.61
C VAL A 31 -12.67 -46.44 -22.84
N ASP A 32 -12.76 -45.67 -21.76
CA ASP A 32 -13.96 -45.56 -20.94
C ASP A 32 -15.13 -45.01 -21.75
N TYR A 33 -14.89 -43.93 -22.51
CA TYR A 33 -15.88 -43.35 -23.42
C TYR A 33 -16.40 -44.36 -24.45
N GLN A 34 -15.50 -45.07 -25.13
CA GLN A 34 -15.86 -46.11 -26.09
C GLN A 34 -16.61 -47.28 -25.45
N SER A 35 -16.27 -47.65 -24.21
CA SER A 35 -16.90 -48.79 -23.51
C SER A 35 -18.38 -48.56 -23.18
N GLU A 36 -18.80 -47.29 -23.08
CA GLU A 36 -20.19 -46.90 -22.83
C GLU A 36 -21.05 -46.85 -24.10
N LEU A 37 -20.46 -47.02 -25.28
CA LEU A 37 -21.14 -46.96 -26.57
C LEU A 37 -21.34 -48.38 -27.15
N SER A 38 -22.49 -48.61 -27.78
CA SER A 38 -22.78 -49.87 -28.50
C SER A 38 -22.19 -49.93 -29.91
N HIS A 39 -21.56 -48.85 -30.36
CA HIS A 39 -20.99 -48.63 -31.69
C HIS A 39 -19.64 -47.93 -31.57
N LEU A 40 -18.87 -47.83 -32.66
CA LEU A 40 -17.60 -47.13 -32.67
C LEU A 40 -17.84 -45.62 -32.45
N ALA A 41 -17.11 -45.00 -31.51
CA ALA A 41 -17.21 -43.58 -31.25
C ALA A 41 -16.94 -42.75 -32.51
N HIS A 42 -17.86 -41.84 -32.83
CA HIS A 42 -17.71 -40.86 -33.91
C HIS A 42 -16.97 -39.60 -33.45
N PHE A 43 -17.00 -39.29 -32.14
CA PHE A 43 -16.42 -38.09 -31.55
C PHE A 43 -15.25 -38.38 -30.61
N GLY A 44 -14.63 -39.56 -30.72
CA GLY A 44 -13.46 -39.93 -29.91
C GLY A 44 -12.32 -38.92 -30.03
N ASP A 45 -12.03 -38.44 -31.24
CA ASP A 45 -10.91 -37.52 -31.51
C ASP A 45 -11.07 -36.16 -30.82
N ILE A 46 -12.30 -35.72 -30.56
CA ILE A 46 -12.59 -34.43 -29.90
C ILE A 46 -13.04 -34.57 -28.45
N LEU A 47 -13.13 -35.79 -27.92
CA LEU A 47 -13.48 -36.03 -26.52
C LEU A 47 -12.54 -35.25 -25.59
N LEU A 48 -11.24 -35.33 -25.87
CA LEU A 48 -10.19 -34.76 -25.04
C LEU A 48 -10.17 -33.22 -25.07
N ALA A 49 -10.88 -32.57 -25.99
CA ALA A 49 -11.09 -31.12 -25.95
C ALA A 49 -11.72 -30.67 -24.62
N GLY A 50 -12.55 -31.52 -24.01
CA GLY A 50 -13.13 -31.32 -22.67
C GLY A 50 -12.08 -31.01 -21.60
N SER A 51 -10.92 -31.67 -21.69
CA SER A 51 -9.82 -31.50 -20.73
C SER A 51 -9.18 -30.11 -20.77
N LYS A 52 -9.40 -29.34 -21.84
CA LYS A 52 -8.87 -27.98 -22.00
C LYS A 52 -9.63 -26.94 -21.18
N ALA A 53 -10.88 -27.23 -20.79
CA ALA A 53 -11.67 -26.33 -19.94
C ALA A 53 -11.01 -26.04 -18.58
N MET A 54 -11.27 -24.85 -18.03
CA MET A 54 -10.76 -24.44 -16.71
C MET A 54 -11.54 -25.03 -15.54
N HIS A 55 -12.81 -25.35 -15.73
CA HIS A 55 -13.68 -25.92 -14.71
C HIS A 55 -13.96 -27.41 -15.02
N PRO A 56 -13.80 -28.34 -14.04
CA PRO A 56 -14.03 -29.76 -14.26
C PRO A 56 -15.44 -30.10 -14.79
N ASP A 57 -16.48 -29.41 -14.29
CA ASP A 57 -17.86 -29.63 -14.77
C ASP A 57 -18.03 -29.41 -16.27
N THR A 58 -17.25 -28.51 -16.87
CA THR A 58 -17.30 -28.27 -18.31
C THR A 58 -16.84 -29.50 -19.09
N LYS A 59 -15.81 -30.21 -18.61
CA LYS A 59 -15.37 -31.50 -19.18
C LYS A 59 -16.48 -32.54 -19.09
N ILE A 60 -17.18 -32.60 -17.94
CA ILE A 60 -18.30 -33.53 -17.73
C ILE A 60 -19.46 -33.19 -18.69
N GLN A 61 -19.80 -31.91 -18.83
CA GLN A 61 -20.85 -31.44 -19.75
C GLN A 61 -20.50 -31.71 -21.21
N TRP A 62 -19.24 -31.48 -21.61
CA TRP A 62 -18.74 -31.80 -22.93
C TRP A 62 -18.85 -33.30 -23.24
N THR A 63 -18.39 -34.13 -22.30
CA THR A 63 -18.47 -35.60 -22.43
C THR A 63 -19.93 -36.06 -22.53
N ALA A 64 -20.81 -35.53 -21.68
CA ALA A 64 -22.23 -35.85 -21.69
C ALA A 64 -22.90 -35.42 -23.01
N PHE A 65 -22.58 -34.23 -23.51
CA PHE A 65 -23.04 -33.72 -24.79
C PHE A 65 -22.63 -34.65 -25.94
N LEU A 66 -21.34 -35.03 -26.03
CA LEU A 66 -20.88 -35.94 -27.07
C LEU A 66 -21.56 -37.32 -26.97
N LYS A 67 -21.68 -37.89 -25.76
CA LYS A 67 -22.41 -39.16 -25.55
C LYS A 67 -23.86 -39.09 -26.01
N GLN A 68 -24.52 -37.94 -25.87
CA GLN A 68 -25.89 -37.74 -26.34
C GLN A 68 -25.98 -37.55 -27.87
N LEU A 69 -24.92 -37.06 -28.52
CA LEU A 69 -24.84 -36.96 -29.98
C LEU A 69 -24.53 -38.31 -30.66
N GLU A 70 -23.76 -39.19 -30.02
CA GLU A 70 -23.33 -40.48 -30.58
C GLU A 70 -24.49 -41.31 -31.16
N PRO A 71 -25.60 -41.57 -30.43
CA PRO A 71 -26.75 -42.28 -31.00
C PRO A 71 -27.46 -41.54 -32.14
N GLN A 72 -27.35 -40.22 -32.21
CA GLN A 72 -27.96 -39.41 -33.27
C GLN A 72 -27.17 -39.54 -34.57
N VAL A 73 -25.83 -39.62 -34.52
CA VAL A 73 -25.00 -39.91 -35.71
C VAL A 73 -25.28 -41.33 -36.20
N GLU A 74 -25.26 -42.32 -35.30
CA GLU A 74 -25.48 -43.73 -35.64
C GLU A 74 -26.85 -43.97 -36.30
N LYS A 75 -27.89 -43.27 -35.81
CA LYS A 75 -29.26 -43.37 -36.37
C LYS A 75 -29.49 -42.48 -37.59
N GLY A 76 -28.50 -41.70 -38.02
CA GLY A 76 -28.60 -40.74 -39.13
C GLY A 76 -29.42 -39.49 -38.82
N GLY A 77 -29.68 -39.19 -37.54
CA GLY A 77 -30.26 -37.92 -37.08
C GLY A 77 -29.28 -36.74 -37.18
N ILE A 78 -27.97 -37.02 -37.20
CA ILE A 78 -26.91 -36.06 -37.55
C ILE A 78 -26.23 -36.56 -38.82
N THR A 79 -26.10 -35.68 -39.82
CA THR A 79 -25.40 -36.02 -41.05
C THR A 79 -23.89 -36.15 -40.79
N LYS A 80 -23.20 -36.95 -41.60
CA LYS A 80 -21.75 -37.11 -41.49
C LYS A 80 -21.02 -35.78 -41.66
N GLU A 81 -21.55 -34.93 -42.53
CA GLU A 81 -21.04 -33.58 -42.80
C GLU A 81 -21.11 -32.74 -41.54
N LYS A 82 -22.24 -32.73 -40.82
CA LYS A 82 -22.41 -31.94 -39.60
C LYS A 82 -21.51 -32.44 -38.46
N ALA A 83 -21.35 -33.75 -38.33
CA ALA A 83 -20.39 -34.33 -37.38
C ALA A 83 -18.93 -34.00 -37.75
N HIS A 84 -18.61 -34.00 -39.04
CA HIS A 84 -17.30 -33.60 -39.54
C HIS A 84 -17.01 -32.12 -39.27
N SER A 85 -17.97 -31.23 -39.52
CA SER A 85 -17.84 -29.79 -39.23
C SER A 85 -17.54 -29.52 -37.76
N LEU A 86 -18.12 -30.28 -36.83
CA LEU A 86 -17.77 -30.15 -35.40
C LEU A 86 -16.31 -30.53 -35.16
N ASN A 87 -15.84 -31.64 -35.73
CA ASN A 87 -14.44 -32.07 -35.60
C ASN A 87 -13.47 -31.04 -36.20
N GLU A 88 -13.79 -30.52 -37.39
CA GLU A 88 -13.01 -29.47 -38.04
C GLU A 88 -12.98 -28.19 -37.20
N MET A 89 -14.11 -27.77 -36.63
CA MET A 89 -14.18 -26.60 -35.75
C MET A 89 -13.27 -26.77 -34.52
N ILE A 90 -13.28 -27.93 -33.86
CA ILE A 90 -12.40 -28.20 -32.71
C ILE A 90 -10.93 -28.24 -33.13
N ALA A 91 -10.60 -28.87 -34.26
CA ALA A 91 -9.23 -28.89 -34.79
C ALA A 91 -8.75 -27.48 -35.15
N LEU A 92 -9.62 -26.62 -35.69
CA LEU A 92 -9.33 -25.22 -35.95
C LEU A 92 -9.05 -24.45 -34.66
N LEU A 93 -9.91 -24.60 -33.64
CA LEU A 93 -9.72 -24.01 -32.32
C LEU A 93 -8.37 -24.40 -31.69
N GLU A 94 -8.01 -25.67 -31.79
CA GLU A 94 -6.73 -26.19 -31.28
C GLU A 94 -5.53 -25.65 -32.07
N ASN A 95 -5.61 -25.66 -33.41
CA ASN A 95 -4.56 -25.10 -34.27
C ASN A 95 -4.36 -23.59 -34.03
N PHE A 96 -5.44 -22.87 -33.72
CA PHE A 96 -5.34 -21.46 -33.33
C PHE A 96 -4.84 -21.28 -31.89
N GLY A 97 -4.91 -22.28 -31.00
CA GLY A 97 -4.52 -22.15 -29.60
C GLY A 97 -5.59 -21.48 -28.73
N VAL A 98 -6.82 -21.41 -29.21
CA VAL A 98 -7.96 -20.74 -28.54
C VAL A 98 -8.97 -21.73 -27.96
N LEU A 99 -8.71 -23.03 -28.07
CA LEU A 99 -9.61 -24.08 -27.58
C LEU A 99 -9.91 -23.96 -26.08
N SER A 100 -8.91 -23.69 -25.24
CA SER A 100 -9.11 -23.52 -23.78
C SER A 100 -10.01 -22.34 -23.43
N ALA A 101 -9.82 -21.21 -24.11
CA ALA A 101 -10.67 -20.03 -23.96
C ALA A 101 -12.10 -20.31 -24.45
N TRP A 102 -12.25 -21.00 -25.59
CA TRP A 102 -13.57 -21.36 -26.13
C TRP A 102 -14.32 -22.32 -25.20
N MET A 103 -13.65 -23.36 -24.71
CA MET A 103 -14.22 -24.32 -23.77
C MET A 103 -14.60 -23.67 -22.44
N THR A 104 -13.88 -22.64 -22.00
CA THR A 104 -14.17 -21.98 -20.72
C THR A 104 -15.29 -20.94 -20.82
N LEU A 105 -15.35 -20.20 -21.94
CA LEU A 105 -16.27 -19.07 -22.11
C LEU A 105 -17.53 -19.42 -22.89
N PHE A 106 -17.38 -20.03 -24.07
CA PHE A 106 -18.45 -20.12 -25.07
C PHE A 106 -19.23 -21.43 -24.99
N PHE A 107 -18.55 -22.57 -24.86
CA PHE A 107 -19.26 -23.85 -24.74
C PHE A 107 -20.26 -23.85 -23.54
N PRO A 108 -19.91 -23.38 -22.33
CA PRO A 108 -20.85 -23.32 -21.23
C PRO A 108 -22.01 -22.34 -21.45
N ALA A 109 -21.80 -21.29 -22.24
CA ALA A 109 -22.85 -20.33 -22.59
C ALA A 109 -23.86 -20.92 -23.59
N SER A 110 -23.41 -21.83 -24.46
CA SER A 110 -24.25 -22.55 -25.43
C SER A 110 -24.89 -23.82 -24.83
N TYR A 111 -24.23 -24.43 -23.84
CA TYR A 111 -24.72 -25.62 -23.16
C TYR A 111 -25.82 -25.29 -22.15
N SER A 112 -27.05 -25.74 -22.43
CA SER A 112 -28.20 -25.64 -21.53
C SER A 112 -28.84 -27.01 -21.37
N PRO A 113 -29.14 -27.47 -20.14
CA PRO A 113 -29.89 -28.70 -19.92
C PRO A 113 -31.29 -28.72 -20.54
N ILE A 114 -31.82 -27.56 -20.92
CA ILE A 114 -33.13 -27.41 -21.56
C ILE A 114 -33.04 -27.65 -23.08
N HIS A 115 -31.87 -27.40 -23.69
CA HIS A 115 -31.66 -27.63 -25.11
C HIS A 115 -31.40 -29.11 -25.38
N SER A 116 -31.94 -29.61 -26.48
CA SER A 116 -31.58 -30.92 -27.02
C SER A 116 -30.12 -30.92 -27.53
N PRO A 117 -29.48 -32.10 -27.63
CA PRO A 117 -28.12 -32.20 -28.18
C PRO A 117 -28.00 -31.61 -29.57
N LEU A 118 -29.04 -31.76 -30.41
CA LEU A 118 -29.05 -31.20 -31.77
C LEU A 118 -29.09 -29.67 -31.76
N GLU A 119 -29.90 -29.07 -30.89
CA GLU A 119 -29.95 -27.61 -30.73
C GLU A 119 -28.61 -27.06 -30.22
N ILE A 120 -27.96 -27.75 -29.27
CA ILE A 120 -26.62 -27.36 -28.81
C ILE A 120 -25.62 -27.45 -29.98
N LEU A 121 -25.62 -28.55 -30.74
CA LEU A 121 -24.76 -28.70 -31.91
C LEU A 121 -24.99 -27.59 -32.95
N ASP A 122 -26.25 -27.24 -33.22
CA ASP A 122 -26.59 -26.13 -34.11
C ASP A 122 -26.07 -24.79 -33.58
N LEU A 123 -26.22 -24.52 -32.28
CA LEU A 123 -25.67 -23.30 -31.67
C LEU A 123 -24.15 -23.24 -31.81
N LEU A 124 -23.44 -24.34 -31.55
CA LEU A 124 -21.98 -24.38 -31.67
C LEU A 124 -21.51 -24.20 -33.12
N LEU A 125 -22.17 -24.84 -34.09
CA LEU A 125 -21.80 -24.68 -35.51
C LEU A 125 -22.19 -23.32 -36.07
N ASN A 126 -23.24 -22.68 -35.54
CA ASN A 126 -23.60 -21.31 -35.90
C ASN A 126 -22.59 -20.27 -35.39
N ASP A 127 -21.70 -20.62 -34.45
CA ASP A 127 -20.56 -19.76 -34.08
C ASP A 127 -19.49 -19.69 -35.18
N LEU A 128 -19.56 -20.54 -36.21
CA LEU A 128 -18.74 -20.45 -37.42
C LEU A 128 -19.62 -20.47 -38.68
N PRO A 129 -20.32 -19.36 -38.98
CA PRO A 129 -21.22 -19.34 -40.11
C PRO A 129 -20.44 -19.44 -41.44
N GLU A 130 -21.01 -20.13 -42.44
CA GLU A 130 -20.33 -20.44 -43.71
C GLU A 130 -19.74 -19.20 -44.41
N TRP A 131 -20.39 -18.04 -44.29
CA TRP A 131 -19.93 -16.79 -44.89
C TRP A 131 -18.63 -16.23 -44.28
N GLN A 132 -18.18 -16.77 -43.14
CA GLN A 132 -16.91 -16.42 -42.48
C GLN A 132 -15.77 -17.41 -42.76
N ILE A 133 -16.02 -18.49 -43.53
CA ILE A 133 -14.98 -19.49 -43.83
C ILE A 133 -13.78 -18.85 -44.54
N ASP A 134 -14.02 -17.90 -45.46
CA ASP A 134 -12.94 -17.15 -46.14
C ASP A 134 -12.07 -16.36 -45.16
N SER A 135 -12.69 -15.78 -44.12
CA SER A 135 -11.99 -15.08 -43.04
C SER A 135 -11.11 -16.03 -42.22
N VAL A 136 -11.62 -17.22 -41.89
CA VAL A 136 -10.84 -18.26 -41.19
C VAL A 136 -9.67 -18.74 -42.04
N HIS A 137 -9.87 -18.98 -43.34
CA HIS A 137 -8.79 -19.35 -44.25
C HIS A 137 -7.72 -18.27 -44.38
N LEU A 138 -8.13 -17.00 -44.42
CA LEU A 138 -7.19 -15.87 -44.37
C LEU A 138 -6.36 -15.91 -43.09
N LEU A 139 -7.00 -16.02 -41.92
CA LEU A 139 -6.31 -16.05 -40.62
C LEU A 139 -5.37 -17.25 -40.51
N LEU A 140 -5.76 -18.43 -40.99
CA LEU A 140 -4.90 -19.62 -41.00
C LEU A 140 -3.65 -19.40 -41.86
N LYS A 141 -3.83 -18.78 -43.02
CA LYS A 141 -2.73 -18.46 -43.93
C LYS A 141 -1.75 -17.48 -43.28
N GLU A 142 -2.26 -16.41 -42.65
CA GLU A 142 -1.42 -15.44 -41.96
C GLU A 142 -0.71 -16.08 -40.74
N LYS A 143 -1.41 -16.90 -39.95
CA LYS A 143 -0.82 -17.64 -38.83
C LYS A 143 0.30 -18.58 -39.29
N ALA A 144 0.08 -19.33 -40.38
CA ALA A 144 1.11 -20.20 -40.96
C ALA A 144 2.34 -19.40 -41.45
N ALA A 145 2.12 -18.21 -42.04
CA ALA A 145 3.21 -17.32 -42.45
C ALA A 145 4.01 -16.81 -41.24
N LEU A 146 3.34 -16.46 -40.14
CA LEU A 146 3.98 -16.05 -38.89
C LEU A 146 4.81 -17.18 -38.27
N GLN A 147 4.27 -18.40 -38.20
CA GLN A 147 4.98 -19.58 -37.71
C GLN A 147 6.20 -19.91 -38.57
N SER A 148 6.08 -19.79 -39.90
CA SER A 148 7.20 -19.93 -40.82
C SER A 148 8.28 -18.88 -40.58
N SER A 149 7.89 -17.62 -40.31
CA SER A 149 8.83 -16.56 -39.94
C SER A 149 9.52 -16.83 -38.60
N ARG A 150 8.79 -17.34 -37.60
CA ARG A 150 9.34 -17.77 -36.30
C ARG A 150 10.37 -18.88 -36.44
N GLY A 151 10.18 -19.82 -37.37
CA GLY A 151 11.16 -20.87 -37.69
C GLY A 151 12.46 -20.35 -38.33
N ARG A 152 12.53 -19.07 -38.72
CA ARG A 152 13.65 -18.45 -39.44
C ARG A 152 14.26 -17.26 -38.70
N MET A 153 14.11 -17.21 -37.38
CA MET A 153 14.66 -16.12 -36.54
C MET A 153 16.18 -15.98 -36.64
N ASP A 154 16.91 -17.06 -36.92
CA ASP A 154 18.36 -17.03 -37.13
C ASP A 154 18.76 -16.24 -38.39
N ASP A 155 17.89 -16.20 -39.41
CA ASP A 155 18.15 -15.44 -40.64
C ASP A 155 18.13 -13.92 -40.37
N LEU A 156 17.42 -13.48 -39.33
CA LEU A 156 17.39 -12.08 -38.87
C LEU A 156 18.61 -11.74 -37.99
N ALA A 157 19.25 -12.75 -37.40
CA ALA A 157 20.50 -12.58 -36.67
C ALA A 157 21.72 -12.48 -37.61
N ASP A 158 21.63 -12.96 -38.84
CA ASP A 158 22.75 -12.97 -39.80
C ASP A 158 22.70 -11.80 -40.81
N PRO A 159 23.76 -10.97 -40.88
CA PRO A 159 23.83 -9.85 -41.83
C PRO A 159 23.56 -10.19 -43.29
N ASN A 160 23.91 -11.41 -43.73
CA ASN A 160 23.80 -11.81 -45.13
C ASN A 160 22.37 -12.19 -45.53
N THR A 161 21.55 -12.62 -44.57
CA THR A 161 20.16 -13.05 -44.81
C THR A 161 19.13 -12.08 -44.26
N PHE A 162 19.56 -11.12 -43.43
CA PHE A 162 18.70 -10.15 -42.75
C PHE A 162 17.71 -9.47 -43.69
N GLU A 163 18.17 -8.85 -44.77
CA GLU A 163 17.29 -8.07 -45.67
C GLU A 163 16.15 -8.91 -46.23
N LYS A 164 16.45 -10.14 -46.68
CA LYS A 164 15.45 -11.04 -47.23
C LYS A 164 14.45 -11.50 -46.17
N ALA A 165 14.94 -11.90 -45.00
CA ALA A 165 14.08 -12.35 -43.90
C ALA A 165 13.19 -11.20 -43.38
N TRP A 166 13.75 -9.99 -43.33
CA TRP A 166 13.05 -8.80 -42.91
C TRP A 166 11.99 -8.35 -43.92
N GLU A 167 12.30 -8.34 -45.23
CA GLU A 167 11.31 -8.06 -46.29
C GLU A 167 10.14 -9.04 -46.26
N GLU A 168 10.40 -10.31 -45.94
CA GLU A 168 9.37 -11.33 -45.79
C GLU A 168 8.47 -11.05 -44.58
N LEU A 169 9.04 -10.74 -43.42
CA LEU A 169 8.26 -10.33 -42.25
C LEU A 169 7.46 -9.07 -42.57
N GLN A 170 8.06 -8.02 -43.13
CA GLN A 170 7.35 -6.79 -43.52
C GLN A 170 6.18 -7.05 -44.47
N ARG A 171 6.26 -8.07 -45.34
CA ARG A 171 5.15 -8.45 -46.22
C ARG A 171 3.95 -8.96 -45.42
N ILE A 172 4.20 -9.77 -44.39
CA ILE A 172 3.16 -10.24 -43.47
C ILE A 172 2.56 -9.05 -42.72
N VAL A 173 3.41 -8.18 -42.16
CA VAL A 173 2.97 -6.99 -41.40
C VAL A 173 2.09 -6.05 -42.23
N LYS A 174 2.37 -5.88 -43.53
CA LYS A 174 1.55 -5.05 -44.42
C LYS A 174 0.10 -5.54 -44.53
N HIS A 175 -0.18 -6.82 -44.28
CA HIS A 175 -1.56 -7.31 -44.21
C HIS A 175 -2.29 -6.82 -42.95
N PHE A 176 -1.59 -6.27 -41.96
CA PHE A 176 -2.15 -5.76 -40.71
C PHE A 176 -2.04 -4.23 -40.54
N THR A 177 -1.42 -3.52 -41.50
CA THR A 177 -1.17 -2.06 -41.41
C THR A 177 -1.65 -1.25 -42.61
N VAL A 178 -2.04 -1.89 -43.71
CA VAL A 178 -2.63 -1.17 -44.84
C VAL A 178 -4.07 -0.82 -44.49
N GLU A 179 -4.44 0.46 -44.61
CA GLU A 179 -5.76 1.00 -44.23
C GLU A 179 -6.94 0.09 -44.65
N SER A 180 -6.94 -0.40 -45.90
CA SER A 180 -7.99 -1.30 -46.39
C SER A 180 -8.03 -2.68 -45.72
N GLN A 181 -6.89 -3.19 -45.25
CA GLN A 181 -6.82 -4.44 -44.48
C GLN A 181 -7.10 -4.22 -43.00
N THR A 182 -6.71 -3.07 -42.45
CA THR A 182 -7.04 -2.72 -41.08
C THR A 182 -8.54 -2.50 -40.91
N VAL A 183 -9.22 -1.94 -41.92
CA VAL A 183 -10.69 -1.89 -41.97
C VAL A 183 -11.28 -3.30 -41.97
N LYS A 184 -10.76 -4.22 -42.79
CA LYS A 184 -11.21 -5.62 -42.75
C LYS A 184 -10.95 -6.29 -41.41
N MET A 185 -9.80 -6.05 -40.79
CA MET A 185 -9.50 -6.58 -39.46
C MET A 185 -10.47 -6.01 -38.42
N LYS A 186 -10.84 -4.73 -38.53
CA LYS A 186 -11.87 -4.13 -37.69
C LYS A 186 -13.21 -4.82 -37.89
N GLU A 187 -13.66 -5.00 -39.14
CA GLU A 187 -14.88 -5.75 -39.47
C GLU A 187 -14.83 -7.16 -38.89
N LEU A 188 -13.67 -7.85 -38.99
CA LEU A 188 -13.48 -9.15 -38.36
C LEU A 188 -13.67 -9.09 -36.84
N LEU A 189 -13.08 -8.09 -36.18
CA LEU A 189 -13.13 -7.93 -34.73
C LEU A 189 -14.49 -7.45 -34.21
N THR A 190 -15.28 -6.72 -35.00
CA THR A 190 -16.54 -6.12 -34.52
C THR A 190 -17.79 -6.78 -35.06
N GLU A 191 -17.74 -7.39 -36.24
CA GLU A 191 -18.93 -7.91 -36.95
C GLU A 191 -18.91 -9.43 -37.14
N SER A 192 -17.77 -10.10 -36.94
CA SER A 192 -17.70 -11.56 -37.09
C SER A 192 -18.23 -12.30 -35.87
N ALA A 193 -18.38 -13.62 -35.99
CA ALA A 193 -18.79 -14.45 -34.88
C ALA A 193 -17.69 -14.47 -33.80
N PRO A 194 -18.04 -14.64 -32.52
CA PRO A 194 -17.07 -14.58 -31.42
C PRO A 194 -15.84 -15.48 -31.62
N LEU A 195 -16.05 -16.67 -32.20
CA LEU A 195 -14.98 -17.60 -32.53
C LEU A 195 -13.94 -17.00 -33.49
N VAL A 196 -14.40 -16.35 -34.57
CA VAL A 196 -13.52 -15.72 -35.56
C VAL A 196 -12.80 -14.52 -34.97
N GLN A 197 -13.47 -13.77 -34.07
CA GLN A 197 -12.85 -12.69 -33.32
C GLN A 197 -11.69 -13.21 -32.45
N MET A 198 -11.86 -14.34 -31.74
CA MET A 198 -10.78 -14.97 -30.97
C MET A 198 -9.59 -15.37 -31.84
N MET A 199 -9.86 -16.00 -32.99
CA MET A 199 -8.81 -16.40 -33.94
C MET A 199 -8.04 -15.20 -34.48
N ALA A 200 -8.74 -14.09 -34.76
CA ALA A 200 -8.12 -12.85 -35.21
C ALA A 200 -7.23 -12.26 -34.11
N LEU A 201 -7.70 -12.19 -32.87
CA LEU A 201 -6.94 -11.70 -31.72
C LEU A 201 -5.68 -12.51 -31.45
N GLU A 202 -5.77 -13.84 -31.52
CA GLU A 202 -4.63 -14.73 -31.34
C GLU A 202 -3.60 -14.60 -32.48
N THR A 203 -4.07 -14.40 -33.71
CA THR A 203 -3.19 -14.10 -34.85
C THR A 203 -2.48 -12.75 -34.67
N MET A 204 -3.18 -11.74 -34.16
CA MET A 204 -2.59 -10.44 -33.81
C MET A 204 -1.54 -10.56 -32.71
N LYS A 205 -1.80 -11.36 -31.66
CA LYS A 205 -0.82 -11.62 -30.59
C LYS A 205 0.43 -12.30 -31.12
N GLU A 206 0.27 -13.36 -31.93
CA GLU A 206 1.39 -14.06 -32.56
C GLU A 206 2.24 -13.12 -33.44
N LEU A 207 1.61 -12.18 -34.17
CA LEU A 207 2.33 -11.15 -34.93
C LEU A 207 3.21 -10.27 -34.02
N VAL A 208 2.66 -9.82 -32.89
CA VAL A 208 3.39 -9.00 -31.91
C VAL A 208 4.60 -9.77 -31.35
N ASP A 209 4.42 -11.06 -31.05
CA ASP A 209 5.47 -11.92 -30.51
C ASP A 209 6.56 -12.26 -31.54
N VAL A 210 6.18 -12.47 -32.82
CA VAL A 210 7.13 -12.66 -33.92
C VAL A 210 7.98 -11.42 -34.12
N PHE A 211 7.41 -10.22 -34.06
CA PHE A 211 8.16 -8.97 -34.10
C PHE A 211 9.16 -8.83 -32.94
N ASP A 212 8.69 -9.06 -31.71
CA ASP A 212 9.52 -8.98 -30.51
C ASP A 212 10.70 -9.96 -30.59
N SER A 213 10.43 -11.22 -30.95
CA SER A 213 11.44 -12.26 -31.13
C SER A 213 12.44 -11.91 -32.24
N SER A 214 11.95 -11.34 -33.35
CA SER A 214 12.77 -10.91 -34.49
C SER A 214 13.79 -9.85 -34.09
N ILE A 215 13.33 -8.81 -33.39
CA ILE A 215 14.19 -7.70 -32.93
C ILE A 215 15.19 -8.20 -31.89
N LYS A 216 14.75 -9.05 -30.94
CA LYS A 216 15.63 -9.66 -29.93
C LYS A 216 16.69 -10.56 -30.54
N SER A 217 16.34 -11.37 -31.54
CA SER A 217 17.27 -12.23 -32.27
C SER A 217 18.37 -11.40 -32.95
N MET A 218 17.99 -10.36 -33.69
CA MET A 218 18.94 -9.45 -34.33
C MET A 218 19.85 -8.75 -33.30
N LYS A 219 19.29 -8.24 -32.20
CA LYS A 219 20.04 -7.58 -31.12
C LYS A 219 21.05 -8.52 -30.44
N ALA A 220 20.65 -9.77 -30.17
CA ALA A 220 21.46 -10.77 -29.48
C ALA A 220 22.61 -11.33 -30.35
N SER A 221 22.52 -11.18 -31.67
CA SER A 221 23.50 -11.73 -32.61
C SER A 221 24.92 -11.21 -32.35
N SER A 222 25.91 -12.11 -32.37
CA SER A 222 27.33 -11.76 -32.30
C SER A 222 27.94 -11.42 -33.66
N LYS A 223 27.17 -11.50 -34.75
CA LYS A 223 27.65 -11.30 -36.14
C LYS A 223 27.65 -9.83 -36.56
N TRP A 224 26.93 -8.97 -35.84
CA TRP A 224 26.86 -7.53 -36.08
C TRP A 224 27.77 -6.79 -35.10
N CYS A 225 28.44 -5.72 -35.56
CA CYS A 225 29.02 -4.77 -34.62
C CYS A 225 27.92 -3.88 -34.02
N ASP A 226 28.18 -3.28 -32.84
CA ASP A 226 27.15 -2.53 -32.11
C ASP A 226 26.54 -1.36 -32.90
N GLU A 227 27.34 -0.68 -33.71
CA GLU A 227 26.86 0.41 -34.58
C GLU A 227 25.87 -0.07 -35.65
N GLU A 228 26.12 -1.26 -36.21
CA GLU A 228 25.21 -1.88 -37.18
C GLU A 228 23.96 -2.39 -36.49
N LYS A 229 24.08 -2.98 -35.30
CA LYS A 229 22.91 -3.39 -34.49
C LYS A 229 21.99 -2.22 -34.24
N VAL A 230 22.51 -1.06 -33.84
CA VAL A 230 21.69 0.15 -33.62
C VAL A 230 20.94 0.54 -34.90
N LYS A 231 21.60 0.51 -36.06
CA LYS A 231 20.96 0.80 -37.35
C LYS A 231 19.84 -0.19 -37.69
N GLN A 232 20.09 -1.49 -37.53
CA GLN A 232 19.08 -2.52 -37.83
C GLN A 232 17.93 -2.52 -36.82
N PHE A 233 18.23 -2.33 -35.54
CA PHE A 233 17.24 -2.18 -34.48
C PHE A 233 16.30 -1.03 -34.80
N ASN A 234 16.86 0.13 -35.15
CA ASN A 234 16.09 1.29 -35.54
C ASN A 234 15.24 1.01 -36.80
N LYS A 235 15.81 0.37 -37.81
CA LYS A 235 15.10 -0.02 -39.04
C LYS A 235 13.89 -0.92 -38.75
N MET A 236 14.02 -1.86 -37.80
CA MET A 236 12.93 -2.77 -37.43
C MET A 236 11.87 -2.12 -36.54
N LEU A 237 12.28 -1.18 -35.68
CA LEU A 237 11.38 -0.48 -34.76
C LEU A 237 10.35 0.40 -35.49
N HIS A 238 10.69 0.97 -36.66
CA HIS A 238 9.80 1.85 -37.41
C HIS A 238 8.50 1.14 -37.87
N PRO A 239 8.54 0.02 -38.62
CA PRO A 239 7.31 -0.69 -38.95
C PRO A 239 6.54 -1.20 -37.75
N TYR A 240 7.22 -1.51 -36.64
CA TYR A 240 6.55 -1.94 -35.41
C TYR A 240 5.78 -0.79 -34.74
N LYS A 241 6.36 0.42 -34.75
CA LYS A 241 5.65 1.65 -34.38
C LYS A 241 4.49 1.95 -35.32
N ASP A 242 4.67 1.79 -36.63
CA ASP A 242 3.62 2.05 -37.60
C ASP A 242 2.42 1.11 -37.37
N LEU A 243 2.69 -0.16 -37.03
CA LEU A 243 1.67 -1.10 -36.57
C LEU A 243 0.91 -0.58 -35.34
N LEU A 244 1.63 -0.09 -34.33
CA LEU A 244 1.01 0.52 -33.14
C LEU A 244 0.12 1.73 -33.50
N GLN A 245 0.61 2.63 -34.35
CA GLN A 245 -0.17 3.80 -34.75
C GLN A 245 -1.45 3.41 -35.49
N ASP A 246 -1.33 2.47 -36.42
CA ASP A 246 -2.43 2.03 -37.26
C ASP A 246 -3.52 1.34 -36.41
N TRP A 247 -3.14 0.41 -35.55
CA TRP A 247 -4.09 -0.23 -34.63
C TRP A 247 -4.73 0.77 -33.68
N GLY A 248 -3.94 1.67 -33.10
CA GLY A 248 -4.44 2.68 -32.16
C GLY A 248 -5.44 3.66 -32.78
N LYS A 249 -5.27 3.98 -34.08
CA LYS A 249 -6.18 4.88 -34.81
C LYS A 249 -7.42 4.16 -35.34
N ASN A 250 -7.26 2.94 -35.84
CA ASN A 250 -8.27 2.29 -36.66
C ASN A 250 -9.04 1.19 -35.92
N LEU A 251 -8.40 0.44 -35.03
CA LEU A 251 -8.99 -0.71 -34.34
C LEU A 251 -9.52 -0.36 -32.94
N ILE A 252 -8.87 0.56 -32.24
CA ILE A 252 -9.18 0.86 -30.84
C ILE A 252 -10.09 2.08 -30.72
N ASP A 253 -11.17 1.95 -29.95
CA ASP A 253 -11.90 3.11 -29.47
C ASP A 253 -11.03 3.86 -28.45
N THR A 254 -10.60 5.07 -28.80
CA THR A 254 -9.73 5.91 -27.97
C THR A 254 -10.27 6.20 -26.56
N SER A 255 -11.57 6.03 -26.32
CA SER A 255 -12.21 6.17 -25.01
C SER A 255 -12.17 4.90 -24.15
N SER A 256 -11.88 3.75 -24.75
CA SER A 256 -11.92 2.43 -24.09
C SER A 256 -10.67 2.12 -23.26
N ILE A 257 -9.54 2.80 -23.54
CA ILE A 257 -8.29 2.61 -22.81
C ILE A 257 -8.06 3.81 -21.90
N PRO A 258 -7.90 3.61 -20.57
CA PRO A 258 -7.72 4.71 -19.65
C PRO A 258 -6.33 5.31 -19.85
N VAL A 259 -6.27 6.63 -19.89
CA VAL A 259 -5.03 7.41 -20.02
C VAL A 259 -4.96 8.47 -18.93
N HIS A 260 -3.81 9.13 -18.80
CA HIS A 260 -3.65 10.22 -17.85
C HIS A 260 -4.70 11.32 -18.04
N LYS A 261 -5.09 12.00 -16.95
CA LYS A 261 -6.09 13.06 -17.00
C LYS A 261 -5.71 14.13 -18.03
N GLY A 262 -6.62 14.41 -18.96
CA GLY A 262 -6.42 15.39 -20.04
C GLY A 262 -5.69 14.85 -21.28
N TRP A 263 -5.30 13.58 -21.30
CA TRP A 263 -4.78 12.92 -22.49
C TRP A 263 -5.88 12.12 -23.19
N THR A 264 -5.67 11.85 -24.48
CA THR A 264 -6.40 10.84 -25.26
C THR A 264 -5.38 9.84 -25.80
N CYS A 265 -5.83 8.66 -26.25
CA CYS A 265 -4.95 7.69 -26.93
C CYS A 265 -4.19 8.35 -28.10
N ASN A 266 -4.85 9.21 -28.88
CA ASN A 266 -4.23 9.93 -29.99
C ASN A 266 -3.12 10.88 -29.53
N ILE A 267 -3.37 11.71 -28.50
CA ILE A 267 -2.35 12.61 -27.94
C ILE A 267 -1.15 11.81 -27.42
N TYR A 268 -1.40 10.67 -26.78
CA TYR A 268 -0.35 9.77 -26.33
C TYR A 268 0.51 9.25 -27.49
N LEU A 269 -0.13 8.72 -28.55
CA LEU A 269 0.57 8.18 -29.72
C LEU A 269 1.35 9.28 -30.46
N GLU A 270 0.79 10.48 -30.60
CA GLU A 270 1.48 11.65 -31.17
C GLU A 270 2.72 12.05 -30.37
N ALA A 271 2.63 12.04 -29.04
CA ALA A 271 3.76 12.31 -28.16
C ALA A 271 4.84 11.22 -28.30
N LEU A 272 4.46 9.94 -28.29
CA LEU A 272 5.38 8.82 -28.49
C LEU A 272 6.13 8.94 -29.83
N ASN A 273 5.44 9.30 -30.90
CA ASN A 273 6.04 9.51 -32.22
C ASN A 273 7.05 10.66 -32.22
N SER A 274 6.65 11.79 -31.65
CA SER A 274 7.50 12.97 -31.57
C SER A 274 8.79 12.69 -30.78
N LEU A 275 8.69 11.90 -29.71
CA LEU A 275 9.83 11.49 -28.89
C LEU A 275 10.74 10.52 -29.63
N LEU A 276 10.19 9.56 -30.37
CA LEU A 276 11.01 8.65 -31.17
C LEU A 276 11.79 9.46 -32.19
N ASP A 277 11.11 10.24 -33.04
CA ASP A 277 11.74 11.03 -34.11
C ASP A 277 12.84 11.98 -33.58
N PHE A 278 12.70 12.47 -32.34
CA PHE A 278 13.74 13.24 -31.66
C PHE A 278 14.96 12.39 -31.26
N ASN A 279 14.75 11.23 -30.64
CA ASN A 279 15.81 10.34 -30.13
C ASN A 279 16.55 9.56 -31.22
N LEU A 280 15.94 9.38 -32.40
CA LEU A 280 16.52 8.67 -33.56
C LEU A 280 17.79 9.32 -34.13
N LYS A 281 18.17 10.52 -33.71
CA LYS A 281 19.33 11.24 -34.26
C LYS A 281 20.67 10.70 -33.77
N THR A 282 20.68 9.78 -32.81
CA THR A 282 21.92 9.27 -32.19
C THR A 282 22.11 7.78 -32.49
N ASN A 283 23.30 7.39 -32.96
CA ASN A 283 23.65 6.01 -33.33
C ASN A 283 24.64 5.35 -32.34
N HIS A 284 24.61 5.72 -31.06
CA HIS A 284 25.53 5.15 -30.08
C HIS A 284 25.03 3.80 -29.53
N SER A 285 25.94 2.88 -29.20
CA SER A 285 25.62 1.53 -28.71
C SER A 285 24.73 1.51 -27.46
N GLY A 286 24.84 2.54 -26.61
CA GLY A 286 23.97 2.71 -25.44
C GLY A 286 22.46 2.75 -25.74
N GLN A 287 22.04 3.01 -26.99
CA GLN A 287 20.64 2.98 -27.41
C GLN A 287 20.00 1.58 -27.35
N LEU A 288 20.81 0.52 -27.31
CA LEU A 288 20.35 -0.87 -27.21
C LEU A 288 20.13 -1.33 -25.76
N ASN A 289 20.43 -0.47 -24.78
CA ASN A 289 20.25 -0.78 -23.37
C ASN A 289 19.08 0.02 -22.81
N PRO A 290 18.26 -0.58 -21.92
CA PRO A 290 17.18 0.16 -21.29
C PRO A 290 17.74 1.29 -20.42
N SER A 291 17.02 2.40 -20.32
CA SER A 291 17.37 3.47 -19.38
C SER A 291 17.19 2.98 -17.94
N SER A 292 18.10 3.35 -17.04
CA SER A 292 18.05 2.93 -15.64
C SER A 292 16.83 3.43 -14.87
N ASP A 293 16.16 4.46 -15.38
CA ASP A 293 15.01 5.14 -14.78
C ASP A 293 13.72 5.01 -15.60
N PHE A 294 13.74 4.26 -16.71
CA PHE A 294 12.54 4.01 -17.50
C PHE A 294 11.71 2.87 -16.89
N SER A 295 10.41 3.12 -16.68
CA SER A 295 9.44 2.10 -16.28
C SER A 295 8.40 1.94 -17.38
N VAL A 296 8.47 0.83 -18.10
CA VAL A 296 7.48 0.50 -19.13
C VAL A 296 6.08 0.34 -18.53
N ALA A 297 5.98 -0.24 -17.33
CA ALA A 297 4.70 -0.42 -16.64
C ALA A 297 4.02 0.92 -16.31
N ALA A 298 4.82 1.96 -16.03
CA ALA A 298 4.30 3.31 -15.84
C ALA A 298 4.00 4.00 -17.18
N ALA A 299 4.82 3.79 -18.20
CA ALA A 299 4.67 4.46 -19.50
C ALA A 299 3.56 3.90 -20.38
N VAL A 300 3.23 2.61 -20.27
CA VAL A 300 2.25 1.92 -21.13
C VAL A 300 0.85 2.53 -21.03
N LEU A 301 0.13 2.54 -22.15
CA LEU A 301 -1.30 2.84 -22.22
C LEU A 301 -2.06 1.98 -21.20
N GLY A 302 -3.07 2.57 -20.55
CA GLY A 302 -3.77 1.91 -19.46
C GLY A 302 -3.22 2.23 -18.07
N SER A 303 -1.97 2.67 -17.92
CA SER A 303 -1.36 2.91 -16.59
C SER A 303 -1.93 4.13 -15.85
N THR A 304 -2.54 5.07 -16.58
CA THR A 304 -2.97 6.41 -16.12
C THR A 304 -1.89 7.30 -15.51
N THR A 305 -0.63 6.86 -15.46
CA THR A 305 0.47 7.67 -14.95
C THR A 305 0.75 8.85 -15.88
N ALA A 306 1.37 9.91 -15.35
CA ALA A 306 1.79 11.02 -16.19
C ALA A 306 2.92 10.58 -17.14
N PHE A 307 2.57 10.29 -18.40
CA PHE A 307 3.50 9.76 -19.41
C PHE A 307 4.80 10.58 -19.54
N ASN A 308 4.71 11.90 -19.35
CA ASN A 308 5.85 12.82 -19.37
C ASN A 308 6.88 12.64 -18.26
N ARG A 309 6.59 11.84 -17.23
CA ARG A 309 7.56 11.45 -16.19
C ARG A 309 8.28 10.15 -16.51
N HIS A 310 7.83 9.44 -17.54
CA HIS A 310 8.29 8.11 -17.93
C HIS A 310 8.57 8.06 -19.43
N TYR A 311 9.08 9.16 -19.99
CA TYR A 311 9.43 9.18 -21.41
C TYR A 311 10.56 8.18 -21.70
N PRO A 312 10.42 7.38 -22.78
CA PRO A 312 11.51 6.54 -23.25
C PRO A 312 12.69 7.41 -23.74
N ASN A 313 13.92 7.05 -23.36
CA ASN A 313 15.12 7.79 -23.74
C ASN A 313 16.01 7.02 -24.73
N THR A 314 15.89 5.70 -24.78
CA THR A 314 16.66 4.81 -25.67
C THR A 314 15.76 4.07 -26.65
N LEU A 315 16.32 3.59 -27.76
CA LEU A 315 15.59 2.72 -28.70
C LEU A 315 15.02 1.47 -28.00
N GLU A 316 15.73 0.90 -27.03
CA GLU A 316 15.24 -0.23 -26.24
C GLU A 316 13.99 0.14 -25.41
N ASP A 317 13.97 1.33 -24.80
CA ASP A 317 12.79 1.81 -24.07
C ASP A 317 11.58 1.92 -25.01
N PHE A 318 11.77 2.49 -26.22
CA PHE A 318 10.71 2.58 -27.23
C PHE A 318 10.24 1.21 -27.69
N PHE A 319 11.16 0.29 -28.00
CA PHE A 319 10.82 -1.07 -28.41
C PHE A 319 9.95 -1.77 -27.36
N THR A 320 10.39 -1.74 -26.11
CA THR A 320 9.65 -2.34 -24.98
C THR A 320 8.28 -1.67 -24.83
N LEU A 321 8.20 -0.35 -24.95
CA LEU A 321 6.96 0.40 -24.84
C LEU A 321 5.99 0.12 -26.00
N VAL A 322 6.47 0.05 -27.24
CA VAL A 322 5.67 -0.27 -28.42
C VAL A 322 5.08 -1.67 -28.29
N HIS A 323 5.91 -2.64 -27.94
CA HIS A 323 5.48 -4.02 -27.69
C HIS A 323 4.36 -4.09 -26.63
N GLN A 324 4.57 -3.47 -25.46
CA GLN A 324 3.58 -3.50 -24.39
C GLN A 324 2.28 -2.77 -24.76
N ASN A 325 2.34 -1.68 -25.54
CA ASN A 325 1.13 -0.99 -26.01
C ASN A 325 0.34 -1.83 -27.04
N LEU A 326 1.02 -2.58 -27.91
CA LEU A 326 0.37 -3.50 -28.84
C LEU A 326 -0.34 -4.64 -28.10
N LEU A 327 0.29 -5.22 -27.09
CA LEU A 327 -0.35 -6.21 -26.22
C LEU A 327 -1.55 -5.60 -25.48
N MET A 328 -1.45 -4.36 -25.01
CA MET A 328 -2.57 -3.64 -24.40
C MET A 328 -3.76 -3.48 -25.38
N PHE A 329 -3.50 -3.26 -26.66
CA PHE A 329 -4.55 -3.18 -27.69
C PHE A 329 -5.24 -4.53 -27.90
N VAL A 330 -4.48 -5.61 -28.08
CA VAL A 330 -5.04 -6.97 -28.19
C VAL A 330 -5.87 -7.30 -26.94
N SER A 331 -5.34 -6.98 -25.77
CA SER A 331 -5.98 -7.21 -24.48
C SER A 331 -7.28 -6.41 -24.32
N ASN A 332 -7.29 -5.14 -24.75
CA ASN A 332 -8.50 -4.31 -24.77
C ASN A 332 -9.58 -4.89 -25.68
N LEU A 333 -9.22 -5.27 -26.91
CA LEU A 333 -10.16 -5.90 -27.85
C LEU A 333 -10.68 -7.23 -27.29
N ASN A 334 -9.83 -8.03 -26.65
CA ASN A 334 -10.27 -9.27 -26.01
C ASN A 334 -11.26 -9.02 -24.85
N ASN A 335 -11.11 -7.92 -24.11
CA ASN A 335 -12.10 -7.54 -23.09
C ASN A 335 -13.45 -7.14 -23.68
N GLN A 336 -13.47 -6.55 -24.88
CA GLN A 336 -14.71 -6.21 -25.59
C GLN A 336 -15.45 -7.48 -26.06
N LEU A 337 -14.71 -8.52 -26.42
CA LEU A 337 -15.24 -9.85 -26.71
C LEU A 337 -15.78 -10.51 -25.42
N CYS A 338 -15.03 -10.43 -24.32
CA CYS A 338 -15.38 -11.03 -23.03
C CYS A 338 -16.36 -10.18 -22.21
N GLN A 339 -17.50 -9.79 -22.80
CA GLN A 339 -18.48 -8.93 -22.13
C GLN A 339 -19.05 -9.57 -20.85
N GLN A 340 -19.53 -8.73 -19.92
CA GLN A 340 -20.05 -9.16 -18.62
C GLN A 340 -21.09 -10.29 -18.72
N GLY A 341 -22.03 -10.22 -19.68
CA GLY A 341 -23.03 -11.25 -19.87
C GLY A 341 -22.49 -12.61 -20.36
N LEU A 342 -21.31 -12.64 -21.01
CA LEU A 342 -20.61 -13.88 -21.34
C LEU A 342 -19.90 -14.44 -20.11
N LEU A 343 -19.23 -13.58 -19.33
CA LEU A 343 -18.54 -14.00 -18.11
C LEU A 343 -19.49 -14.59 -17.06
N GLU A 344 -20.71 -14.08 -16.97
CA GLU A 344 -21.76 -14.61 -16.07
C GLU A 344 -22.22 -16.02 -16.47
N LYS A 345 -22.12 -16.37 -17.75
CA LYS A 345 -22.45 -17.70 -18.27
C LYS A 345 -21.26 -18.65 -18.30
N ALA A 346 -20.04 -18.10 -18.32
CA ALA A 346 -18.81 -18.88 -18.29
C ALA A 346 -18.71 -19.71 -17.00
N ARG A 347 -17.99 -20.82 -17.08
CA ARG A 347 -17.74 -21.70 -15.93
C ARG A 347 -16.31 -21.51 -15.48
N PHE A 348 -16.11 -20.61 -14.53
CA PHE A 348 -14.83 -20.38 -13.87
C PHE A 348 -14.74 -21.16 -12.55
N PRO A 349 -13.50 -21.48 -12.09
CA PRO A 349 -13.28 -21.86 -10.70
C PRO A 349 -13.92 -20.86 -9.73
N LEU A 350 -14.48 -21.34 -8.62
CA LEU A 350 -15.24 -20.53 -7.65
C LEU A 350 -14.50 -19.27 -7.19
N LEU A 351 -13.18 -19.37 -6.99
CA LEU A 351 -12.34 -18.23 -6.59
C LEU A 351 -12.24 -17.15 -7.67
N ILE A 352 -12.24 -17.55 -8.95
CA ILE A 352 -12.18 -16.61 -10.07
C ILE A 352 -13.53 -15.94 -10.27
N SER A 353 -14.64 -16.69 -10.25
CA SER A 353 -15.97 -16.09 -10.35
C SER A 353 -16.25 -15.15 -9.17
N GLY A 354 -15.97 -15.58 -7.94
CA GLY A 354 -16.13 -14.74 -6.75
C GLY A 354 -15.18 -13.54 -6.72
N GLY A 355 -14.00 -13.66 -7.35
CA GLY A 355 -13.06 -12.57 -7.55
C GLY A 355 -13.54 -11.53 -8.55
N LEU A 356 -14.03 -11.96 -9.71
CA LEU A 356 -14.66 -11.10 -10.71
C LEU A 356 -15.84 -10.32 -10.10
N GLU A 357 -16.73 -11.01 -9.38
CA GLU A 357 -17.86 -10.40 -8.67
C GLU A 357 -17.39 -9.42 -7.60
N SER A 358 -16.39 -9.80 -6.80
CA SER A 358 -15.87 -8.94 -5.73
C SER A 358 -15.23 -7.68 -6.31
N ILE A 359 -14.38 -7.79 -7.32
CA ILE A 359 -13.70 -6.64 -7.93
C ILE A 359 -14.70 -5.70 -8.61
N ASN A 360 -15.66 -6.25 -9.37
CA ASN A 360 -16.69 -5.46 -10.06
C ASN A 360 -17.70 -4.84 -9.07
N GLY A 361 -18.01 -5.52 -7.97
CA GLY A 361 -18.96 -5.08 -6.95
C GLY A 361 -18.34 -4.19 -5.86
N THR A 362 -17.02 -4.25 -5.66
CA THR A 362 -16.34 -3.40 -4.69
C THR A 362 -16.34 -1.95 -5.18
N ASN A 363 -17.06 -1.10 -4.47
CA ASN A 363 -16.75 0.32 -4.39
C ASN A 363 -15.41 0.48 -3.66
N LEU A 364 -14.27 0.15 -4.29
CA LEU A 364 -12.93 0.55 -3.80
C LEU A 364 -12.73 2.08 -3.86
N GLY A 365 -13.84 2.86 -3.83
CA GLY A 365 -13.89 4.28 -4.11
C GLY A 365 -13.45 4.65 -5.52
N ARG A 366 -13.23 3.68 -6.42
CA ARG A 366 -12.50 3.85 -7.68
C ARG A 366 -13.09 2.97 -8.77
N ASN A 367 -13.06 3.48 -10.00
CA ASN A 367 -13.44 2.72 -11.20
C ASN A 367 -12.31 1.76 -11.57
N ILE A 368 -12.32 0.55 -11.01
CA ILE A 368 -11.42 -0.52 -11.43
C ILE A 368 -11.83 -0.96 -12.84
N GLN A 369 -10.86 -1.01 -13.76
CA GLN A 369 -11.12 -1.42 -15.13
C GLN A 369 -10.34 -2.69 -15.44
N ARG A 370 -10.99 -3.74 -15.93
CA ARG A 370 -10.27 -4.89 -16.46
C ARG A 370 -9.49 -4.47 -17.69
N THR A 371 -8.17 -4.63 -17.64
CA THR A 371 -7.25 -4.31 -18.75
C THR A 371 -6.98 -5.53 -19.62
N GLY A 372 -7.17 -6.74 -19.10
CA GLY A 372 -6.99 -7.97 -19.84
C GLY A 372 -7.58 -9.21 -19.20
N MET A 373 -7.81 -10.21 -20.03
CA MET A 373 -8.13 -11.57 -19.63
C MET A 373 -7.46 -12.50 -20.64
N GLU A 374 -6.64 -13.43 -20.17
CA GLU A 374 -6.04 -14.48 -20.99
C GLU A 374 -6.43 -15.84 -20.43
N ILE A 375 -6.90 -16.74 -21.29
CA ILE A 375 -7.24 -18.11 -20.92
C ILE A 375 -6.43 -19.01 -21.85
N SER A 376 -5.45 -19.69 -21.28
CA SER A 376 -4.55 -20.61 -22.00
C SER A 376 -4.80 -22.04 -21.53
N ASP A 377 -3.98 -23.01 -21.95
CA ASP A 377 -4.04 -24.36 -21.39
C ASP A 377 -3.54 -24.42 -19.93
N GLN A 378 -2.76 -23.42 -19.52
CA GLN A 378 -2.06 -23.38 -18.23
C GLN A 378 -2.90 -22.72 -17.13
N GLY A 379 -3.85 -21.85 -17.49
CA GLY A 379 -4.57 -21.08 -16.49
C GLY A 379 -5.36 -19.90 -17.03
N ILE A 380 -5.80 -19.07 -16.10
CA ILE A 380 -6.51 -17.81 -16.36
C ILE A 380 -5.71 -16.67 -15.76
N ASP A 381 -5.35 -15.68 -16.57
CA ASP A 381 -4.74 -14.44 -16.12
C ASP A 381 -5.73 -13.29 -16.32
N ILE A 382 -6.09 -12.59 -15.23
CA ILE A 382 -6.99 -11.44 -15.27
C ILE A 382 -6.25 -10.22 -14.74
N SER A 383 -6.04 -9.29 -15.66
CA SER A 383 -5.34 -8.03 -15.40
C SER A 383 -6.34 -6.90 -15.22
N TYR A 384 -6.09 -6.07 -14.21
CA TYR A 384 -6.89 -4.89 -13.93
C TYR A 384 -6.02 -3.64 -13.88
N ASN A 385 -6.64 -2.50 -14.14
CA ASN A 385 -6.10 -1.21 -13.77
C ASN A 385 -6.89 -0.66 -12.60
N VAL A 386 -6.17 -0.24 -11.57
CA VAL A 386 -6.74 0.43 -10.41
C VAL A 386 -6.26 1.87 -10.47
N PRO A 387 -7.12 2.84 -10.86
CA PRO A 387 -6.69 4.20 -11.10
C PRO A 387 -6.31 4.88 -9.78
N LEU A 388 -5.01 4.99 -9.54
CA LEU A 388 -4.41 5.61 -8.35
C LEU A 388 -3.57 6.85 -8.72
N GLY A 389 -3.87 7.48 -9.85
CA GLY A 389 -3.11 8.62 -10.36
C GLY A 389 -1.72 8.27 -10.90
N ASN A 390 -1.14 7.09 -10.61
CA ASN A 390 0.07 6.51 -11.23
C ASN A 390 0.27 4.97 -11.03
N HIS A 391 -0.75 4.13 -10.84
CA HIS A 391 -0.53 2.70 -10.51
C HIS A 391 -1.41 1.76 -11.35
N SER A 392 -0.96 0.52 -11.55
CA SER A 392 -1.68 -0.57 -12.22
C SER A 392 -1.36 -1.90 -11.52
N GLY A 393 -2.36 -2.76 -11.27
CA GLY A 393 -2.18 -3.99 -10.48
C GLY A 393 -2.88 -5.21 -11.09
N GLN A 394 -2.20 -6.36 -11.15
CA GLN A 394 -2.66 -7.57 -11.82
C GLN A 394 -3.41 -8.53 -10.87
N ILE A 395 -4.72 -8.35 -10.70
CA ILE A 395 -5.39 -8.85 -9.49
C ILE A 395 -5.56 -10.38 -9.41
N LEU A 396 -5.70 -11.15 -10.49
CA LEU A 396 -5.96 -12.61 -10.35
C LEU A 396 -5.25 -13.47 -11.39
N VAL A 397 -4.46 -14.45 -10.92
CA VAL A 397 -3.84 -15.50 -11.74
C VAL A 397 -4.28 -16.86 -11.20
N TYR A 398 -5.00 -17.64 -11.99
CA TYR A 398 -5.34 -19.03 -11.73
C TYR A 398 -4.39 -19.95 -12.47
N ASP A 399 -3.77 -20.87 -11.74
CA ASP A 399 -2.90 -21.92 -12.26
C ASP A 399 -3.70 -23.22 -12.29
N LYS A 400 -3.91 -23.79 -13.47
CA LYS A 400 -4.77 -24.96 -13.68
C LYS A 400 -4.15 -26.23 -13.11
N GLU A 401 -2.83 -26.39 -13.21
CA GLU A 401 -2.12 -27.60 -12.74
C GLU A 401 -2.19 -27.71 -11.22
N THR A 402 -1.98 -26.59 -10.52
CA THR A 402 -2.00 -26.56 -9.07
C THR A 402 -3.37 -26.27 -8.47
N GLY A 403 -4.32 -25.78 -9.28
CA GLY A 403 -5.62 -25.28 -8.82
C GLY A 403 -5.53 -24.02 -7.96
N ASN A 404 -4.34 -23.42 -7.85
CA ASN A 404 -4.10 -22.28 -6.97
C ASN A 404 -4.48 -20.98 -7.66
N VAL A 405 -5.10 -20.08 -6.89
CA VAL A 405 -5.30 -18.69 -7.30
C VAL A 405 -4.28 -17.82 -6.59
N LYS A 406 -3.67 -16.90 -7.34
CA LYS A 406 -2.73 -15.92 -6.83
C LYS A 406 -3.28 -14.52 -7.09
N LEU A 407 -3.24 -13.66 -6.08
CA LEU A 407 -3.48 -12.23 -6.26
C LEU A 407 -2.14 -11.52 -6.38
N LYS A 408 -1.86 -10.95 -7.55
CA LYS A 408 -0.61 -10.21 -7.80
C LYS A 408 -0.85 -8.71 -7.71
N ALA A 409 -0.08 -8.05 -6.88
CA ALA A 409 -0.12 -6.61 -6.77
C ALA A 409 1.14 -6.04 -7.40
N LEU A 410 0.96 -5.01 -8.22
CA LEU A 410 2.01 -4.14 -8.69
C LEU A 410 1.55 -2.72 -8.36
N LEU A 411 2.40 -1.94 -7.71
CA LEU A 411 2.11 -0.54 -7.40
C LEU A 411 3.30 0.29 -7.89
N LEU A 412 3.03 1.23 -8.77
CA LEU A 412 4.05 2.01 -9.48
C LEU A 412 4.19 3.44 -8.91
N GLY A 413 5.34 4.08 -9.10
CA GLY A 413 5.62 5.46 -8.69
C GLY A 413 6.89 5.62 -7.85
N LYS A 414 7.32 6.87 -7.65
CA LYS A 414 8.55 7.16 -6.89
C LYS A 414 8.37 6.81 -5.40
N SER A 415 9.32 6.08 -4.81
CA SER A 415 9.36 5.83 -3.36
C SER A 415 9.66 7.14 -2.61
N THR A 416 8.65 7.95 -2.35
CA THR A 416 8.75 9.11 -1.47
C THR A 416 8.44 8.69 -0.04
N SER A 417 9.28 9.10 0.91
CA SER A 417 9.08 8.90 2.34
C SER A 417 8.94 7.43 2.79
N GLY A 418 9.53 6.47 2.06
CA GLY A 418 9.57 5.05 2.47
C GLY A 418 8.26 4.26 2.25
N ARG A 419 7.30 4.78 1.46
CA ARG A 419 5.99 4.13 1.28
C ARG A 419 6.04 2.70 0.72
N TRP A 420 7.01 2.38 -0.14
CA TRP A 420 7.19 1.00 -0.64
C TRP A 420 7.64 0.04 0.43
N ASN A 421 8.50 0.52 1.32
CA ASN A 421 8.94 -0.22 2.50
C ASN A 421 7.77 -0.48 3.46
N PHE A 422 6.84 0.48 3.59
CA PHE A 422 5.61 0.29 4.36
C PHE A 422 4.69 -0.77 3.75
N ILE A 423 4.47 -0.74 2.43
CA ILE A 423 3.66 -1.74 1.73
C ILE A 423 4.31 -3.13 1.83
N LYS A 424 5.64 -3.22 1.67
CA LYS A 424 6.41 -4.45 1.89
C LYS A 424 6.20 -5.01 3.29
N LEU A 425 6.29 -4.15 4.31
CA LEU A 425 6.05 -4.55 5.69
C LEU A 425 4.63 -5.10 5.87
N ARG A 426 3.62 -4.44 5.34
CA ARG A 426 2.23 -4.91 5.45
C ARG A 426 2.03 -6.25 4.77
N ALA A 427 2.53 -6.43 3.55
CA ALA A 427 2.42 -7.71 2.85
C ALA A 427 3.10 -8.85 3.62
N PHE A 428 4.26 -8.57 4.23
CA PHE A 428 4.98 -9.50 5.09
C PHE A 428 4.22 -9.83 6.39
N ILE A 429 3.62 -8.84 7.05
CA ILE A 429 2.83 -9.05 8.27
C ILE A 429 1.67 -10.02 8.02
N PHE A 430 0.99 -9.89 6.87
CA PHE A 430 -0.11 -10.79 6.52
C PHE A 430 0.35 -12.23 6.25
N ASP A 431 1.54 -12.41 5.67
CA ASP A 431 2.15 -13.73 5.49
C ASP A 431 2.52 -14.37 6.83
N LYS A 432 3.19 -13.61 7.70
CA LYS A 432 3.60 -14.09 9.03
C LYS A 432 2.44 -14.39 9.95
N ALA A 433 1.38 -13.58 9.89
CA ALA A 433 0.13 -13.84 10.61
C ALA A 433 -0.70 -14.99 10.01
N ALA A 434 -0.19 -15.69 8.98
CA ALA A 434 -0.88 -16.77 8.26
C ALA A 434 -2.26 -16.34 7.73
N LEU A 435 -2.41 -15.06 7.40
CA LEU A 435 -3.65 -14.50 6.85
C LEU A 435 -3.69 -14.61 5.34
N LEU A 436 -2.57 -14.28 4.69
CA LEU A 436 -2.38 -14.34 3.24
C LEU A 436 -0.94 -14.74 2.97
N ARG A 437 -0.75 -15.95 2.44
CA ARG A 437 0.59 -16.48 2.21
C ARG A 437 1.25 -15.81 1.00
N LEU A 438 2.45 -15.29 1.15
CA LEU A 438 3.25 -14.79 0.03
C LEU A 438 3.76 -15.96 -0.82
N VAL A 439 3.56 -15.87 -2.13
CA VAL A 439 4.08 -16.83 -3.12
C VAL A 439 5.58 -16.60 -3.33
N GLU A 440 5.98 -15.33 -3.36
CA GLU A 440 7.35 -14.88 -3.59
C GLU A 440 7.69 -13.73 -2.63
N PRO A 441 8.98 -13.50 -2.31
CA PRO A 441 9.40 -12.34 -1.54
C PRO A 441 8.91 -11.04 -2.19
N VAL A 442 8.46 -10.08 -1.37
CA VAL A 442 8.03 -8.77 -1.86
C VAL A 442 9.21 -8.06 -2.52
N TYR A 443 9.03 -7.69 -3.78
CA TYR A 443 10.01 -6.95 -4.55
C TYR A 443 9.76 -5.43 -4.39
N VAL A 444 10.82 -4.69 -4.11
CA VAL A 444 10.79 -3.23 -3.96
C VAL A 444 11.96 -2.62 -4.70
N ASN A 445 11.71 -1.61 -5.51
CA ASN A 445 12.75 -0.73 -6.05
C ASN A 445 12.33 0.75 -5.87
N ARG A 446 13.02 1.68 -6.53
CA ARG A 446 12.73 3.12 -6.40
C ARG A 446 11.39 3.54 -7.04
N GLN A 447 10.88 2.74 -7.96
CA GLN A 447 9.76 3.05 -8.84
C GLN A 447 8.55 2.12 -8.66
N GLU A 448 8.69 1.00 -7.96
CA GLU A 448 7.58 0.08 -7.75
C GLU A 448 7.75 -0.81 -6.51
N VAL A 449 6.62 -1.38 -6.10
CA VAL A 449 6.54 -2.52 -5.19
C VAL A 449 5.63 -3.57 -5.82
N SER A 450 6.04 -4.84 -5.76
CA SER A 450 5.22 -5.96 -6.21
C SER A 450 5.25 -7.12 -5.21
N PHE A 451 4.11 -7.77 -5.09
CA PHE A 451 3.94 -8.95 -4.23
C PHE A 451 2.84 -9.86 -4.81
N SER A 452 2.81 -11.10 -4.36
CA SER A 452 1.78 -12.06 -4.77
C SER A 452 1.33 -12.90 -3.59
N TRP A 453 0.02 -12.94 -3.34
CA TRP A 453 -0.57 -13.78 -2.30
C TRP A 453 -1.23 -15.02 -2.90
N GLU A 454 -1.04 -16.18 -2.28
CA GLU A 454 -1.81 -17.40 -2.53
C GLU A 454 -3.19 -17.26 -1.87
N ILE A 455 -4.25 -17.53 -2.64
CA ILE A 455 -5.64 -17.39 -2.23
C ILE A 455 -6.29 -18.78 -2.26
N LYS A 456 -6.71 -19.28 -1.10
CA LYS A 456 -7.27 -20.65 -0.97
C LYS A 456 -8.79 -20.67 -0.89
N ASN A 457 -9.42 -19.56 -0.51
CA ASN A 457 -10.86 -19.44 -0.33
C ASN A 457 -11.35 -18.00 -0.54
N LEU A 458 -12.68 -17.82 -0.64
CA LEU A 458 -13.30 -16.52 -0.90
C LEU A 458 -13.10 -15.50 0.24
N ASP A 459 -12.91 -15.96 1.48
CA ASP A 459 -12.68 -15.06 2.61
C ASP A 459 -11.26 -14.49 2.59
N GLU A 460 -10.26 -15.32 2.28
CA GLU A 460 -8.89 -14.85 1.98
C GLU A 460 -8.90 -13.86 0.80
N LEU A 461 -9.66 -14.13 -0.26
CA LEU A 461 -9.78 -13.20 -1.39
C LEU A 461 -10.34 -11.83 -0.96
N LYS A 462 -11.39 -11.80 -0.15
CA LYS A 462 -11.96 -10.55 0.39
C LYS A 462 -10.95 -9.80 1.25
N VAL A 463 -10.21 -10.51 2.10
CA VAL A 463 -9.14 -9.92 2.93
C VAL A 463 -8.04 -9.33 2.05
N ALA A 464 -7.59 -10.08 1.03
CA ALA A 464 -6.59 -9.65 0.08
C ALA A 464 -7.01 -8.41 -0.71
N LEU A 465 -8.23 -8.37 -1.24
CA LEU A 465 -8.76 -7.21 -1.97
C LEU A 465 -8.91 -5.98 -1.06
N SER A 466 -9.40 -6.17 0.18
CA SER A 466 -9.50 -5.09 1.16
C SER A 466 -8.12 -4.53 1.52
N GLU A 467 -7.14 -5.39 1.73
CA GLU A 467 -5.78 -4.98 2.09
C GLU A 467 -5.05 -4.33 0.92
N TYR A 468 -5.22 -4.88 -0.29
CA TYR A 468 -4.74 -4.27 -1.52
C TYR A 468 -5.27 -2.84 -1.66
N ASN A 469 -6.56 -2.60 -1.39
CA ASN A 469 -7.12 -1.25 -1.46
C ASN A 469 -6.46 -0.27 -0.47
N LYS A 470 -6.16 -0.71 0.74
CA LYS A 470 -5.44 0.11 1.74
C LYS A 470 -4.03 0.41 1.28
N MET A 471 -3.31 -0.60 0.77
CA MET A 471 -1.97 -0.41 0.20
C MET A 471 -1.98 0.54 -1.01
N ALA A 472 -3.02 0.47 -1.83
CA ALA A 472 -3.28 1.39 -2.92
C ALA A 472 -3.57 2.83 -2.43
N GLU A 473 -4.21 3.02 -1.28
CA GLU A 473 -4.37 4.36 -0.68
C GLU A 473 -3.03 4.91 -0.17
N ILE A 474 -2.25 4.08 0.52
CA ILE A 474 -0.90 4.42 1.00
C ILE A 474 0.02 4.77 -0.17
N SER A 475 -0.12 4.11 -1.31
CA SER A 475 0.70 4.36 -2.49
C SER A 475 0.46 5.74 -3.10
N MET A 476 -0.66 6.40 -2.80
CA MET A 476 -1.00 7.73 -3.34
C MET A 476 -0.51 8.90 -2.49
N GLY A 477 -0.51 8.81 -1.16
CA GLY A 477 -0.16 9.94 -0.28
C GLY A 477 1.21 9.81 0.41
N SER A 478 1.51 10.77 1.28
CA SER A 478 2.69 10.72 2.15
C SER A 478 2.40 9.85 3.37
N ILE A 479 3.37 9.07 3.88
CA ILE A 479 3.18 8.29 5.12
C ILE A 479 2.71 9.19 6.28
N GLU A 480 3.15 10.45 6.27
CA GLU A 480 2.83 11.47 7.28
C GLU A 480 1.36 11.89 7.29
N GLU A 481 0.63 11.71 6.18
CA GLU A 481 -0.81 11.98 6.08
C GLU A 481 -1.69 10.85 6.62
N TYR A 482 -1.10 9.68 6.95
CA TYR A 482 -1.84 8.48 7.35
C TYR A 482 -1.54 7.89 8.75
N PRO A 483 -1.19 8.67 9.80
CA PRO A 483 -0.83 8.10 11.08
C PRO A 483 -2.00 7.48 11.87
N GLU A 484 -3.25 7.94 11.71
CA GLU A 484 -4.34 7.59 12.66
C GLU A 484 -5.38 6.57 12.14
N ASN A 485 -5.57 6.42 10.83
CA ASN A 485 -6.72 5.65 10.29
C ASN A 485 -6.41 4.21 9.83
N TYR A 486 -5.15 3.78 9.77
CA TYR A 486 -4.80 2.42 9.36
C TYR A 486 -4.45 1.56 10.56
N ASN A 487 -5.46 1.29 11.37
CA ASN A 487 -5.33 0.43 12.55
C ASN A 487 -5.12 -1.03 12.10
N LEU A 488 -3.85 -1.46 11.98
CA LEU A 488 -3.48 -2.88 11.82
C LEU A 488 -4.13 -3.75 12.92
N ASP A 489 -4.41 -3.13 14.06
CA ASP A 489 -5.01 -3.72 15.25
C ASP A 489 -6.31 -4.48 15.00
N ASN A 490 -7.28 -3.93 14.26
CA ASN A 490 -8.59 -4.57 14.18
C ASN A 490 -8.56 -5.92 13.46
N LEU A 491 -7.66 -6.08 12.48
CA LEU A 491 -7.58 -7.29 11.66
C LEU A 491 -6.72 -8.37 12.33
N LEU A 492 -5.57 -7.97 12.90
CA LEU A 492 -4.69 -8.89 13.64
C LEU A 492 -5.35 -9.33 14.96
N PHE A 493 -6.13 -8.46 15.61
CA PHE A 493 -6.80 -8.78 16.88
C PHE A 493 -7.98 -9.76 16.69
N GLN A 494 -8.76 -9.62 15.62
CA GLN A 494 -9.90 -10.52 15.38
C GLN A 494 -9.47 -11.96 15.07
N LYS A 495 -8.33 -12.18 14.41
CA LYS A 495 -7.85 -13.54 14.09
C LYS A 495 -6.81 -14.11 15.05
N SER A 496 -6.02 -13.28 15.75
CA SER A 496 -5.09 -13.77 16.79
C SER A 496 -5.82 -14.32 18.04
N LEU A 497 -7.08 -13.94 18.26
CA LEU A 497 -7.92 -14.54 19.29
C LEU A 497 -8.38 -15.97 18.95
N ASP A 498 -8.37 -16.37 17.68
CA ASP A 498 -8.86 -17.68 17.23
C ASP A 498 -7.73 -18.68 16.90
N SER A 499 -6.48 -18.23 16.74
CA SER A 499 -5.36 -19.13 16.42
C SER A 499 -4.34 -19.23 17.56
N ASP A 500 -4.47 -20.25 18.39
CA ASP A 500 -3.47 -20.67 19.39
C ASP A 500 -2.07 -21.00 18.81
N LYS A 501 -1.90 -20.97 17.47
CA LYS A 501 -0.77 -21.57 16.76
C LYS A 501 0.36 -20.62 16.35
N TYR A 502 0.12 -19.31 16.25
CA TYR A 502 1.20 -18.36 15.99
C TYR A 502 1.36 -17.47 17.22
N GLN A 503 2.34 -17.82 18.07
CA GLN A 503 2.61 -17.05 19.26
C GLN A 503 3.07 -15.66 18.81
N LEU A 504 2.46 -14.61 19.35
CA LEU A 504 2.87 -13.22 19.17
C LEU A 504 4.39 -13.05 19.30
N ARG A 505 5.02 -13.88 20.12
CA ARG A 505 6.47 -14.04 20.21
C ARG A 505 7.16 -14.20 18.85
N ASP A 506 6.77 -15.18 18.05
CA ASP A 506 7.43 -15.52 16.78
C ASP A 506 7.21 -14.41 15.76
N PHE A 507 6.01 -13.78 15.78
CA PHE A 507 5.71 -12.58 15.00
C PHE A 507 6.68 -11.43 15.32
N MET A 508 6.89 -11.17 16.61
CA MET A 508 7.75 -10.09 17.09
C MET A 508 9.22 -10.37 16.76
N GLU A 509 9.68 -11.62 16.88
CA GLU A 509 11.03 -12.04 16.49
C GLU A 509 11.26 -11.88 14.97
N ASP A 510 10.27 -12.24 14.13
CA ASP A 510 10.32 -12.07 12.67
C ASP A 510 10.29 -10.58 12.27
N LEU A 511 9.42 -9.78 12.89
CA LEU A 511 9.35 -8.33 12.68
C LEU A 511 10.68 -7.67 13.06
N GLN A 512 11.25 -8.09 14.19
CA GLN A 512 12.54 -7.64 14.71
C GLN A 512 13.69 -7.99 13.76
N LYS A 513 13.75 -9.21 13.25
CA LYS A 513 14.76 -9.62 12.26
C LYS A 513 14.65 -8.78 10.99
N MET A 514 13.43 -8.52 10.53
CA MET A 514 13.19 -7.71 9.34
C MET A 514 13.60 -6.24 9.54
N ILE A 515 13.34 -5.65 10.71
CA ILE A 515 13.82 -4.30 11.06
C ILE A 515 15.35 -4.23 11.00
N LEU A 516 16.04 -5.27 11.49
CA LEU A 516 17.51 -5.34 11.49
C LEU A 516 18.10 -5.55 10.09
N GLU A 517 17.38 -6.24 9.20
CA GLU A 517 17.86 -6.58 7.86
C GLU A 517 17.54 -5.53 6.79
N ASN A 518 16.73 -4.51 7.07
CA ASN A 518 16.29 -3.51 6.08
C ASN A 518 16.68 -2.07 6.44
N ASP A 519 16.56 -1.19 5.43
CA ASP A 519 16.87 0.24 5.44
C ASP A 519 16.22 1.01 6.61
N GLU A 520 16.90 2.06 7.09
CA GLU A 520 16.56 2.91 8.24
C GLU A 520 15.10 3.41 8.27
N SER A 521 14.49 3.57 7.10
CA SER A 521 13.09 3.98 6.94
C SER A 521 12.06 2.96 7.42
N LEU A 522 12.37 1.65 7.37
CA LEU A 522 11.49 0.58 7.87
C LEU A 522 11.43 0.54 9.39
N SER A 523 12.52 0.94 10.04
CA SER A 523 12.59 0.96 11.50
C SER A 523 11.59 1.96 12.07
N LEU A 524 11.59 3.21 11.61
CA LEU A 524 10.64 4.22 12.11
C LEU A 524 9.17 3.82 11.92
N VAL A 525 8.85 3.22 10.77
CA VAL A 525 7.52 2.69 10.46
C VAL A 525 7.12 1.58 11.43
N ALA A 526 7.98 0.58 11.61
CA ALA A 526 7.70 -0.54 12.50
C ALA A 526 7.56 -0.06 13.95
N HIS A 527 8.30 0.98 14.36
CA HIS A 527 8.18 1.61 15.67
C HIS A 527 6.86 2.38 15.86
N CYS A 528 6.39 3.11 14.83
CA CYS A 528 5.08 3.73 14.86
C CYS A 528 3.96 2.69 14.97
N GLU A 529 4.06 1.57 14.25
CA GLU A 529 3.08 0.48 14.34
C GLU A 529 3.17 -0.27 15.68
N LEU A 530 4.36 -0.47 16.24
CA LEU A 530 4.53 -0.98 17.61
C LEU A 530 3.87 -0.08 18.64
N LYS A 531 4.05 1.25 18.55
CA LYS A 531 3.39 2.21 19.44
C LYS A 531 1.86 2.13 19.38
N LYS A 532 1.29 1.78 18.21
CA LYS A 532 -0.16 1.57 18.02
C LYS A 532 -0.64 0.21 18.52
N LEU A 533 0.08 -0.86 18.16
CA LEU A 533 -0.18 -2.24 18.60
C LEU A 533 -0.17 -2.37 20.13
N LEU A 534 0.51 -1.44 20.82
CA LEU A 534 0.66 -1.37 22.27
C LEU A 534 -0.24 -0.27 22.86
N SER A 535 -1.53 -0.31 22.55
CA SER A 535 -2.52 0.40 23.36
C SER A 535 -2.38 -0.04 24.83
N ILE A 536 -2.71 0.86 25.78
CA ILE A 536 -2.53 0.61 27.21
C ILE A 536 -3.21 -0.71 27.63
N GLU A 537 -4.42 -0.95 27.13
CA GLU A 537 -5.20 -2.17 27.39
C GLU A 537 -4.47 -3.47 26.94
N LYS A 538 -3.72 -3.40 25.83
CA LYS A 538 -2.97 -4.56 25.32
C LYS A 538 -1.66 -4.78 26.05
N LEU A 539 -0.96 -3.69 26.40
CA LEU A 539 0.21 -3.75 27.27
C LEU A 539 -0.16 -4.40 28.61
N GLU A 540 -1.30 -4.01 29.19
CA GLU A 540 -1.84 -4.63 30.41
C GLU A 540 -2.00 -6.13 30.23
N LYS A 541 -2.68 -6.58 29.16
CA LYS A 541 -2.86 -8.01 28.89
C LYS A 541 -1.52 -8.76 28.81
N TYR A 542 -0.55 -8.28 28.03
CA TYR A 542 0.74 -8.96 27.87
C TYR A 542 1.58 -8.99 29.15
N CYS A 543 1.45 -7.96 29.99
CA CYS A 543 2.11 -7.95 31.28
C CYS A 543 1.52 -9.02 32.21
N HIS A 544 0.19 -9.21 32.21
CA HIS A 544 -0.47 -10.28 32.97
C HIS A 544 -0.10 -11.68 32.46
N GLU A 545 0.20 -11.83 31.17
CA GLU A 545 0.64 -13.09 30.55
C GLU A 545 2.15 -13.39 30.75
N GLY A 546 2.90 -12.53 31.45
CA GLY A 546 4.31 -12.75 31.76
C GLY A 546 5.26 -12.53 30.58
N ILE A 547 4.82 -11.85 29.51
CA ILE A 547 5.62 -11.62 28.29
C ILE A 547 6.51 -10.37 28.42
N TYR A 548 6.38 -9.61 29.51
CA TYR A 548 6.99 -8.29 29.68
C TYR A 548 8.54 -8.30 29.65
N GLU A 549 9.22 -9.36 30.08
CA GLU A 549 10.69 -9.42 30.11
C GLU A 549 11.31 -9.29 28.70
N LYS A 550 10.73 -9.96 27.71
CA LYS A 550 11.18 -9.83 26.32
C LYS A 550 10.88 -8.44 25.77
N PHE A 551 9.74 -7.89 26.16
CA PHE A 551 9.33 -6.57 25.73
C PHE A 551 10.27 -5.48 26.29
N ILE A 552 10.71 -5.62 27.54
CA ILE A 552 11.77 -4.81 28.13
C ILE A 552 13.08 -4.97 27.38
N SER A 553 13.50 -6.21 27.07
CA SER A 553 14.75 -6.42 26.32
C SER A 553 14.73 -5.78 24.93
N PHE A 554 13.56 -5.75 24.28
CA PHE A 554 13.33 -5.05 23.03
C PHE A 554 13.47 -3.53 23.23
N ILE A 555 12.76 -2.96 24.20
CA ILE A 555 12.83 -1.53 24.54
C ILE A 555 14.26 -1.11 24.84
N GLN A 556 14.99 -1.85 25.68
CA GLN A 556 16.37 -1.57 26.06
C GLN A 556 17.27 -1.46 24.82
N ARG A 557 17.12 -2.38 23.87
CA ARG A 557 17.87 -2.34 22.61
C ARG A 557 17.48 -1.14 21.75
N GLU A 558 16.19 -0.80 21.65
CA GLU A 558 15.75 0.35 20.85
C GLU A 558 16.12 1.70 21.46
N ILE A 559 16.36 1.75 22.77
CA ILE A 559 16.96 2.94 23.40
C ILE A 559 18.40 3.15 22.93
N GLN A 560 19.10 2.09 22.51
CA GLN A 560 20.43 2.19 21.91
C GLN A 560 20.40 2.54 20.41
N ASN A 561 19.21 2.70 19.81
CA ASN A 561 19.05 2.98 18.39
C ASN A 561 19.63 4.37 18.05
N PRO A 562 20.39 4.54 16.95
CA PRO A 562 20.97 5.83 16.58
C PRO A 562 19.92 6.91 16.24
N GLN A 563 18.68 6.54 15.91
CA GLN A 563 17.64 7.51 15.57
C GLN A 563 16.92 8.08 16.81
N PRO A 564 16.94 9.41 17.04
CA PRO A 564 16.32 10.04 18.23
C PRO A 564 14.84 9.72 18.41
N LYS A 565 14.08 9.65 17.30
CA LYS A 565 12.64 9.39 17.33
C LYS A 565 12.31 7.97 17.79
N ILE A 566 13.15 6.99 17.45
CA ILE A 566 12.99 5.61 17.92
C ILE A 566 13.25 5.53 19.41
N ARG A 567 14.35 6.15 19.88
CA ARG A 567 14.66 6.22 21.31
C ARG A 567 13.52 6.86 22.10
N GLN A 568 12.98 7.98 21.62
CA GLN A 568 11.83 8.63 22.25
C GLN A 568 10.64 7.69 22.40
N ILE A 569 10.27 6.95 21.35
CA ILE A 569 9.17 5.97 21.41
C ILE A 569 9.48 4.86 22.42
N ALA A 570 10.71 4.37 22.45
CA ALA A 570 11.14 3.34 23.40
C ALA A 570 11.04 3.85 24.86
N PHE A 571 11.46 5.08 25.14
CA PHE A 571 11.29 5.72 26.46
C PHE A 571 9.82 5.92 26.83
N GLU A 572 8.96 6.32 25.91
CA GLU A 572 7.52 6.44 26.15
C GLU A 572 6.89 5.09 26.51
N LEU A 573 7.27 4.01 25.81
CA LEU A 573 6.81 2.65 26.10
C LEU A 573 7.31 2.16 27.46
N LEU A 574 8.58 2.39 27.77
CA LEU A 574 9.18 2.08 29.07
C LEU A 574 8.48 2.82 30.21
N THR A 575 8.15 4.10 29.98
CA THR A 575 7.41 4.93 30.94
C THR A 575 6.05 4.35 31.23
N LYS A 576 5.30 3.94 30.21
CA LYS A 576 3.99 3.30 30.38
C LYS A 576 4.07 1.99 31.16
N LEU A 577 5.08 1.15 30.88
CA LEU A 577 5.31 -0.07 31.67
C LEU A 577 5.56 0.25 33.15
N CYS A 578 6.38 1.27 33.43
CA CYS A 578 6.65 1.71 34.79
C CYS A 578 5.39 2.26 35.48
N GLU A 579 4.55 3.01 34.76
CA GLU A 579 3.28 3.51 35.28
C GLU A 579 2.34 2.37 35.69
N MET A 580 2.42 1.23 34.99
CA MET A 580 1.71 -0.03 35.28
C MET A 580 2.41 -0.90 36.35
N GLY A 581 3.61 -0.55 36.81
CA GLY A 581 4.37 -1.28 37.83
C GLY A 581 5.32 -2.36 37.30
N TYR A 582 5.56 -2.42 35.99
CA TYR A 582 6.46 -3.40 35.36
C TYR A 582 7.79 -2.75 34.94
N GLY A 583 8.86 -3.53 34.92
CA GLY A 583 10.16 -3.10 34.36
C GLY A 583 10.87 -1.96 35.10
N ILE A 584 10.53 -1.73 36.36
CA ILE A 584 11.12 -0.65 37.17
C ILE A 584 12.65 -0.81 37.29
N PRO A 585 13.22 -2.00 37.63
CA PRO A 585 14.68 -2.15 37.71
C PRO A 585 15.37 -1.87 36.38
N ASP A 586 14.77 -2.32 35.27
CA ASP A 586 15.27 -2.12 33.92
C ASP A 586 15.23 -0.67 33.49
N ALA A 587 14.17 0.06 33.84
CA ALA A 587 14.04 1.48 33.58
C ALA A 587 15.11 2.30 34.32
N ILE A 588 15.40 1.91 35.56
CA ILE A 588 16.47 2.53 36.34
C ILE A 588 17.83 2.29 35.69
N ALA A 589 18.13 1.03 35.30
CA ALA A 589 19.39 0.68 34.65
C ALA A 589 19.57 1.44 33.33
N VAL A 590 18.52 1.49 32.51
CA VAL A 590 18.49 2.28 31.27
C VAL A 590 18.77 3.75 31.53
N CYS A 591 18.11 4.36 32.52
CA CYS A 591 18.36 5.76 32.83
C CYS A 591 19.77 5.99 33.36
N ASP A 592 20.33 5.10 34.17
CA ASP A 592 21.71 5.23 34.65
C ASP A 592 22.71 5.22 33.49
N ASP A 593 22.51 4.33 32.51
CA ASP A 593 23.42 4.19 31.37
C ASP A 593 23.33 5.38 30.39
N TRP A 594 22.19 6.10 30.36
CA TRP A 594 21.87 7.11 29.33
C TRP A 594 21.63 8.52 29.86
N LEU A 595 21.77 8.76 31.17
CA LEU A 595 21.55 10.08 31.77
C LEU A 595 22.58 11.12 31.28
N ASP A 596 23.82 10.72 31.03
CA ASP A 596 24.89 11.63 30.60
C ASP A 596 24.92 11.88 29.08
N ASN A 597 23.91 11.40 28.33
CA ASN A 597 23.78 11.64 26.91
C ASN A 597 22.81 12.81 26.64
N ASP A 598 23.32 13.88 26.03
CA ASP A 598 22.59 15.13 25.76
C ASP A 598 21.22 14.92 25.08
N GLU A 599 21.07 13.90 24.21
CA GLU A 599 19.82 13.65 23.48
C GLU A 599 18.78 12.86 24.30
N THR A 600 19.22 12.10 25.32
CA THR A 600 18.34 11.23 26.13
C THR A 600 18.23 11.67 27.58
N GLU A 601 19.04 12.61 28.05
CA GLU A 601 19.07 13.11 29.43
C GLU A 601 17.67 13.60 29.87
N ILE A 602 17.00 14.39 29.03
CA ILE A 602 15.65 14.90 29.29
C ILE A 602 14.64 13.76 29.44
N LEU A 603 14.69 12.76 28.55
CA LEU A 603 13.80 11.59 28.59
C LEU A 603 14.04 10.75 29.86
N CYS A 604 15.30 10.61 30.29
CA CYS A 604 15.64 9.91 31.51
C CYS A 604 15.12 10.63 32.76
N ILE A 605 15.23 11.96 32.79
CA ILE A 605 14.76 12.77 33.92
C ILE A 605 13.23 12.75 34.00
N ASP A 606 12.56 12.83 32.86
CA ASP A 606 11.10 12.68 32.79
C ASP A 606 10.67 11.28 33.26
N LEU A 607 11.38 10.21 32.88
CA LEU A 607 11.12 8.86 33.40
C LEU A 607 11.35 8.77 34.91
N TYR A 608 12.44 9.33 35.43
CA TYR A 608 12.69 9.42 36.88
C TYR A 608 11.57 10.15 37.62
N SER A 609 11.01 11.20 37.01
CA SER A 609 9.88 11.94 37.59
C SER A 609 8.65 11.04 37.78
N LYS A 610 8.36 10.22 36.77
CA LYS A 610 7.29 9.20 36.82
C LYS A 610 7.57 8.11 37.86
N LEU A 611 8.81 7.65 37.98
CA LEU A 611 9.23 6.66 38.98
C LEU A 611 9.09 7.21 40.41
N VAL A 612 9.50 8.46 40.65
CA VAL A 612 9.37 9.14 41.94
C VAL A 612 7.90 9.31 42.32
N ALA A 613 7.04 9.71 41.38
CA ALA A 613 5.61 9.82 41.62
C ALA A 613 4.97 8.49 42.10
N LYS A 614 5.59 7.36 41.76
CA LYS A 614 5.20 6.00 42.19
C LYS A 614 5.94 5.49 43.43
N GLY A 615 6.83 6.30 44.01
CA GLY A 615 7.56 5.98 45.24
C GLY A 615 8.92 5.31 45.05
N TYR A 616 9.52 5.40 43.86
CA TYR A 616 10.81 4.77 43.56
C TYR A 616 11.94 5.82 43.36
N CYS A 617 13.19 5.39 43.52
CA CYS A 617 14.40 6.12 43.10
C CYS A 617 14.69 7.48 43.75
N PHE A 618 14.22 7.73 44.98
CA PHE A 618 14.41 9.01 45.67
C PHE A 618 15.85 9.50 45.76
N GLU A 619 16.80 8.62 46.12
CA GLU A 619 18.21 8.97 46.28
C GLU A 619 18.84 9.40 44.96
N LYS A 620 18.61 8.63 43.89
CA LYS A 620 19.12 8.94 42.55
C LYS A 620 18.51 10.23 42.01
N ALA A 621 17.19 10.38 42.12
CA ALA A 621 16.49 11.60 41.69
C ALA A 621 17.02 12.84 42.42
N SER A 622 17.32 12.71 43.72
CA SER A 622 17.93 13.78 44.52
C SER A 622 19.29 14.19 43.97
N LYS A 623 20.17 13.21 43.69
CA LYS A 623 21.49 13.44 43.12
C LYS A 623 21.41 14.12 41.74
N ILE A 624 20.50 13.66 40.88
CA ILE A 624 20.26 14.26 39.55
C ILE A 624 19.92 15.75 39.69
N ILE A 625 19.02 16.09 40.62
CA ILE A 625 18.67 17.49 40.86
C ILE A 625 19.89 18.27 41.33
N GLU A 626 20.66 17.78 42.29
CA GLU A 626 21.85 18.49 42.80
C GLU A 626 22.84 18.82 41.67
N GLU A 627 23.06 17.87 40.76
CA GLU A 627 23.99 18.04 39.65
C GLU A 627 23.44 18.92 38.51
N ARG A 628 22.15 18.78 38.18
CA ARG A 628 21.57 19.34 36.94
C ARG A 628 20.68 20.56 37.15
N ILE A 629 20.30 20.88 38.39
CA ILE A 629 19.40 22.01 38.67
C ILE A 629 19.96 23.33 38.15
N ASN A 630 21.29 23.49 38.08
CA ASN A 630 21.96 24.69 37.60
C ASN A 630 22.19 24.72 36.08
N SER A 631 21.63 23.77 35.32
CA SER A 631 21.78 23.71 33.86
C SER A 631 21.29 25.01 33.19
N LYS A 632 21.96 25.37 32.10
CA LYS A 632 21.56 26.49 31.22
C LYS A 632 20.62 26.04 30.10
N ASP A 633 20.52 24.73 29.86
CA ASP A 633 19.57 24.18 28.89
C ASP A 633 18.16 24.29 29.48
N ARG A 634 17.27 24.98 28.77
CA ARG A 634 15.93 25.29 29.26
C ARG A 634 15.03 24.06 29.37
N ASP A 635 15.14 23.11 28.44
CA ASP A 635 14.25 21.94 28.41
C ASP A 635 14.68 20.93 29.46
N LEU A 636 15.98 20.70 29.60
CA LEU A 636 16.56 19.96 30.71
C LEU A 636 16.16 20.57 32.05
N HIS A 637 16.27 21.88 32.17
CA HIS A 637 15.92 22.59 33.38
C HIS A 637 14.43 22.38 33.76
N ASN A 638 13.53 22.44 32.79
CA ASN A 638 12.10 22.18 33.02
C ASN A 638 11.85 20.75 33.53
N SER A 639 12.50 19.75 32.94
CA SER A 639 12.38 18.35 33.37
C SER A 639 12.93 18.14 34.80
N VAL A 640 14.05 18.79 35.16
CA VAL A 640 14.59 18.77 36.52
C VAL A 640 13.62 19.40 37.53
N LEU A 641 12.97 20.51 37.18
CA LEU A 641 11.97 21.13 38.05
C LEU A 641 10.73 20.23 38.24
N ARG A 642 10.28 19.52 37.20
CA ARG A 642 9.20 18.54 37.33
C ARG A 642 9.60 17.39 38.26
N LEU A 643 10.82 16.87 38.12
CA LEU A 643 11.36 15.83 39.01
C LEU A 643 11.39 16.31 40.47
N LEU A 644 11.85 17.55 40.71
CA LEU A 644 11.88 18.14 42.04
C LEU A 644 10.48 18.33 42.63
N CYS A 645 9.53 18.77 41.81
CA CYS A 645 8.12 18.82 42.19
C CYS A 645 7.60 17.45 42.65
N GLU A 646 7.93 16.36 41.95
CA GLU A 646 7.53 15.01 42.36
C GLU A 646 8.22 14.54 43.65
N LEU A 647 9.49 14.89 43.87
CA LEU A 647 10.17 14.58 45.13
C LEU A 647 9.53 15.30 46.32
N ILE A 648 9.20 16.58 46.17
CA ILE A 648 8.49 17.33 47.21
C ILE A 648 7.13 16.70 47.44
N SER A 649 6.45 16.23 46.38
CA SER A 649 5.22 15.43 46.46
C SER A 649 5.32 14.15 47.28
N GLN A 650 6.54 13.69 47.59
CA GLN A 650 6.82 12.52 48.42
C GLN A 650 7.55 12.89 49.72
N ASP A 651 7.46 14.16 50.14
CA ASP A 651 8.15 14.72 51.32
C ASP A 651 9.69 14.61 51.27
N GLN A 652 10.26 14.49 50.08
CA GLN A 652 11.70 14.47 49.84
C GLN A 652 12.19 15.82 49.31
N GLN A 653 13.48 16.14 49.53
CA GLN A 653 14.17 17.28 48.91
C GLN A 653 13.53 18.67 49.12
N VAL A 654 12.78 18.87 50.21
CA VAL A 654 12.08 20.14 50.51
C VAL A 654 13.04 21.35 50.53
N ALA A 655 14.22 21.22 51.14
CA ALA A 655 15.21 22.29 51.22
C ALA A 655 15.74 22.70 49.83
N ASN A 656 16.10 21.73 49.00
CA ASN A 656 16.50 21.96 47.61
C ASN A 656 15.34 22.52 46.77
N GLY A 657 14.11 22.09 47.08
CA GLY A 657 12.86 22.66 46.58
C GLY A 657 12.76 24.16 46.80
N ILE A 658 12.97 24.61 48.04
CA ILE A 658 12.92 26.03 48.41
C ILE A 658 14.03 26.82 47.69
N ILE A 659 15.27 26.33 47.71
CA ILE A 659 16.40 26.99 47.04
C ILE A 659 16.13 27.17 45.53
N ALA A 660 15.65 26.11 44.87
CA ALA A 660 15.28 26.13 43.48
C ALA A 660 14.15 27.13 43.21
N ALA A 661 13.08 27.06 44.00
CA ALA A 661 11.91 27.92 43.83
C ALA A 661 12.28 29.40 43.97
N VAL A 662 13.14 29.75 44.94
CA VAL A 662 13.66 31.11 45.12
C VAL A 662 14.51 31.54 43.93
N LYS A 663 15.49 30.70 43.54
CA LYS A 663 16.41 31.03 42.46
C LYS A 663 15.70 31.23 41.13
N TYR A 664 14.75 30.35 40.79
CA TYR A 664 14.16 30.31 39.44
C TYR A 664 12.98 31.24 39.27
N PHE A 665 12.27 31.58 40.35
CA PHE A 665 11.28 32.65 40.29
C PHE A 665 11.89 34.00 39.85
N GLN A 666 13.19 34.20 40.10
CA GLN A 666 13.91 35.42 39.70
C GLN A 666 14.47 35.35 38.26
N SER A 667 14.45 34.20 37.60
CA SER A 667 15.07 33.99 36.29
C SER A 667 14.06 33.48 35.26
N PHE A 668 13.85 34.25 34.19
CA PHE A 668 13.05 33.95 32.99
C PHE A 668 11.51 33.90 33.12
N TYR A 669 10.83 34.52 32.15
CA TYR A 669 9.37 34.69 32.10
C TYR A 669 8.58 33.37 31.95
N THR A 670 9.18 32.34 31.35
CA THR A 670 8.53 31.04 31.06
C THR A 670 8.77 29.98 32.13
N LEU A 671 9.75 30.17 33.03
CA LEU A 671 9.95 29.33 34.22
C LEU A 671 8.93 29.62 35.32
N ASN A 672 8.06 30.59 35.09
CA ASN A 672 7.09 31.06 36.07
C ASN A 672 6.02 29.99 36.36
N GLU A 673 5.57 29.20 35.37
CA GLU A 673 4.53 28.19 35.61
C GLU A 673 5.03 27.03 36.49
N LEU A 674 6.17 26.42 36.15
CA LEU A 674 6.75 25.34 36.96
C LEU A 674 7.26 25.84 38.31
N SER A 675 7.79 27.06 38.39
CA SER A 675 8.16 27.68 39.67
C SER A 675 6.93 27.93 40.55
N MET A 676 5.82 28.39 39.96
CA MET A 676 4.55 28.54 40.67
C MET A 676 3.98 27.20 41.12
N GLU A 677 4.10 26.14 40.32
CA GLU A 677 3.73 24.78 40.73
C GLU A 677 4.58 24.30 41.90
N LEU A 678 5.90 24.51 41.84
CA LEU A 678 6.85 24.17 42.89
C LEU A 678 6.51 24.88 44.21
N TRP A 679 6.27 26.19 44.16
CA TRP A 679 5.78 26.96 45.31
C TRP A 679 4.42 26.45 45.80
N THR A 680 3.51 26.09 44.90
CA THR A 680 2.20 25.55 45.28
C THR A 680 2.36 24.26 46.08
N ARG A 681 3.25 23.36 45.66
CA ARG A 681 3.54 22.10 46.34
C ARG A 681 4.22 22.32 47.69
N LEU A 682 5.18 23.24 47.78
CA LEU A 682 5.86 23.61 49.03
C LEU A 682 4.90 24.21 50.06
N LEU A 683 4.16 25.25 49.66
CA LEU A 683 3.25 25.97 50.57
C LEU A 683 2.07 25.10 51.02
N SER A 684 1.57 24.21 50.15
CA SER A 684 0.52 23.25 50.53
C SER A 684 0.96 22.27 51.63
N ARG A 685 2.28 22.11 51.83
CA ARG A 685 2.90 21.28 52.87
C ARG A 685 3.37 22.05 54.10
N ASP A 686 3.02 23.32 54.18
CA ASP A 686 3.49 24.19 55.25
C ASP A 686 5.01 24.50 55.23
N GLN A 687 5.66 24.43 54.06
CA GLN A 687 7.11 24.61 53.88
C GLN A 687 7.44 25.85 53.04
N GLY A 688 8.57 26.52 53.32
CA GLY A 688 9.11 27.61 52.49
C GLY A 688 8.39 28.96 52.56
N PHE A 689 7.54 29.19 53.57
CA PHE A 689 6.75 30.42 53.69
C PHE A 689 7.60 31.67 53.85
N ASP A 690 8.67 31.63 54.65
CA ASP A 690 9.50 32.80 54.93
C ASP A 690 10.24 33.25 53.67
N GLU A 691 10.76 32.30 52.89
CA GLU A 691 11.40 32.54 51.62
C GLU A 691 10.40 33.05 50.56
N ALA A 692 9.20 32.45 50.49
CA ALA A 692 8.13 32.93 49.61
C ALA A 692 7.75 34.38 49.94
N ILE A 693 7.55 34.71 51.22
CA ILE A 693 7.23 36.06 51.68
C ILE A 693 8.36 37.04 51.34
N SER A 694 9.61 36.66 51.60
CA SER A 694 10.79 37.46 51.27
C SER A 694 10.87 37.77 49.77
N LEU A 695 10.65 36.76 48.95
CA LEU A 695 10.69 36.87 47.51
C LEU A 695 9.54 37.71 46.97
N ALA A 696 8.34 37.54 47.51
CA ALA A 696 7.16 38.33 47.17
C ALA A 696 7.33 39.81 47.54
N LYS A 697 8.02 40.11 48.66
CA LYS A 697 8.44 41.47 49.04
C LYS A 697 9.41 42.07 48.03
N SER A 698 10.41 41.31 47.58
CA SER A 698 11.47 41.80 46.69
C SER A 698 11.01 42.02 45.23
N SER A 699 10.05 41.23 44.76
CA SER A 699 9.62 41.21 43.35
C SER A 699 8.41 42.10 43.05
N ASN A 700 7.70 42.58 44.07
CA ASN A 700 6.43 43.31 43.95
C ASN A 700 5.41 42.60 43.03
N ASN A 701 5.49 41.26 42.94
CA ASN A 701 4.77 40.44 41.97
C ASN A 701 3.43 39.94 42.55
N ASN A 702 2.33 40.46 42.02
CA ASN A 702 0.96 40.24 42.53
C ASN A 702 0.48 38.77 42.53
N PRO A 703 0.68 37.95 41.48
CA PRO A 703 0.22 36.57 41.43
C PRO A 703 0.83 35.67 42.51
N PHE A 704 2.03 36.02 43.00
CA PHE A 704 2.74 35.20 43.98
C PHE A 704 2.21 35.39 45.40
N TRP A 705 1.83 36.62 45.75
CA TRP A 705 1.09 36.88 46.99
C TRP A 705 -0.24 36.14 47.04
N ASN A 706 -0.92 36.00 45.90
CA ASN A 706 -2.17 35.24 45.83
C ASN A 706 -1.97 33.78 46.21
N LEU A 707 -0.86 33.18 45.81
CA LEU A 707 -0.51 31.80 46.15
C LEU A 707 -0.19 31.66 47.64
N ILE A 708 0.61 32.59 48.20
CA ILE A 708 0.95 32.62 49.63
C ILE A 708 -0.31 32.72 50.49
N LEU A 709 -1.21 33.66 50.18
CA LEU A 709 -2.43 33.88 50.94
C LEU A 709 -3.43 32.72 50.83
N ALA A 710 -3.51 32.08 49.66
CA ALA A 710 -4.41 30.94 49.46
C ALA A 710 -3.95 29.67 50.21
N LYS A 711 -2.64 29.45 50.33
CA LYS A 711 -2.07 28.23 50.94
C LYS A 711 -1.57 28.41 52.37
N GLY A 712 -1.34 29.65 52.79
CA GLY A 712 -0.65 30.00 54.05
C GLY A 712 -1.41 29.85 55.34
N LYS A 713 -2.72 29.52 55.31
CA LYS A 713 -3.56 29.41 56.53
C LYS A 713 -3.35 30.60 57.50
N GLY A 714 -3.14 31.80 56.96
CA GLY A 714 -2.89 33.02 57.74
C GLY A 714 -1.42 33.50 57.78
N LYS A 715 -0.45 32.68 57.35
CA LYS A 715 0.96 33.10 57.19
C LYS A 715 1.09 34.12 56.05
N GLY A 716 1.87 35.18 56.28
CA GLY A 716 2.13 36.24 55.29
C GLY A 716 1.03 37.31 55.19
N VAL A 717 -0.03 37.22 55.99
CA VAL A 717 -1.16 38.18 55.96
C VAL A 717 -0.70 39.58 56.36
N ASP A 718 0.11 39.70 57.42
CA ASP A 718 0.58 41.01 57.90
C ASP A 718 1.51 41.67 56.88
N GLU A 719 2.39 40.90 56.24
CA GLU A 719 3.27 41.36 55.17
C GLU A 719 2.51 41.77 53.91
N ALA A 720 1.52 40.97 53.51
CA ALA A 720 0.65 41.28 52.39
C ALA A 720 -0.14 42.55 52.65
N ASN A 721 -0.69 42.70 53.86
CA ASN A 721 -1.42 43.90 54.27
C ASN A 721 -0.50 45.13 54.25
N TYR A 722 0.69 45.04 54.85
CA TYR A 722 1.68 46.11 54.84
C TYR A 722 2.08 46.56 53.42
N LEU A 723 2.31 45.62 52.50
CA LEU A 723 2.63 45.96 51.11
C LEU A 723 1.44 46.56 50.37
N ALA A 724 0.22 46.08 50.62
CA ALA A 724 -0.98 46.64 50.04
C ALA A 724 -1.24 48.07 50.55
N GLU A 725 -1.03 48.34 51.84
CA GLU A 725 -1.07 49.69 52.43
C GLU A 725 -0.02 50.62 51.81
N LYS A 726 1.21 50.11 51.63
CA LYS A 726 2.27 50.89 50.98
C LYS A 726 1.97 51.18 49.51
N GLY A 727 1.51 50.17 48.77
CA GLY A 727 1.21 50.29 47.34
C GLY A 727 0.01 51.17 47.07
N ILE A 728 -1.01 51.15 47.94
CA ILE A 728 -2.17 52.04 47.79
C ILE A 728 -1.82 53.51 48.09
N ALA A 729 -0.84 53.74 48.97
CA ALA A 729 -0.31 55.07 49.26
C ALA A 729 0.71 55.57 48.21
N SER A 730 1.09 54.74 47.24
CA SER A 730 2.02 55.10 46.17
C SER A 730 1.39 56.10 45.19
N ASP A 731 2.22 56.93 44.57
CA ASP A 731 1.82 57.81 43.46
C ASP A 731 1.79 57.08 42.11
N LYS A 732 2.34 55.85 42.03
CA LYS A 732 2.36 55.04 40.81
C LYS A 732 1.11 54.19 40.67
N VAL A 733 0.43 54.32 39.53
CA VAL A 733 -0.81 53.61 39.20
C VAL A 733 -0.66 52.09 39.28
N ASP A 734 0.44 51.52 38.79
CA ASP A 734 0.65 50.07 38.79
C ASP A 734 0.79 49.50 40.22
N GLU A 735 1.41 50.26 41.13
CA GLU A 735 1.55 49.89 42.53
C GLU A 735 0.19 49.95 43.26
N GLN A 736 -0.63 50.95 42.95
CA GLN A 736 -2.01 51.06 43.46
C GLN A 736 -2.90 49.92 42.92
N ILE A 737 -2.82 49.63 41.62
CA ILE A 737 -3.54 48.51 40.98
C ILE A 737 -3.13 47.18 41.65
N ASN A 738 -1.84 46.97 41.88
CA ASN A 738 -1.34 45.76 42.51
C ASN A 738 -1.81 45.63 43.96
N ALA A 739 -1.77 46.72 44.72
CA ALA A 739 -2.30 46.76 46.09
C ALA A 739 -3.79 46.42 46.17
N ILE A 740 -4.62 46.93 45.24
CA ILE A 740 -6.05 46.58 45.20
C ILE A 740 -6.22 45.09 44.87
N GLY A 741 -5.45 44.55 43.92
CA GLY A 741 -5.44 43.12 43.62
C GLY A 741 -5.09 42.26 44.84
N LEU A 742 -4.13 42.71 45.66
CA LEU A 742 -3.74 42.03 46.88
C LEU A 742 -4.83 42.08 47.96
N TYR A 743 -5.48 43.23 48.15
CA TYR A 743 -6.64 43.33 49.04
C TYR A 743 -7.80 42.45 48.62
N ARG A 744 -8.05 42.31 47.32
CA ARG A 744 -9.07 41.37 46.81
C ARG A 744 -8.81 39.95 47.26
N GLN A 745 -7.55 39.51 47.26
CA GLN A 745 -7.20 38.18 47.73
C GLN A 745 -7.20 38.04 49.26
N LEU A 746 -6.80 39.08 50.00
CA LEU A 746 -6.99 39.11 51.45
C LEU A 746 -8.47 38.94 51.80
N VAL A 747 -9.36 39.67 51.11
CA VAL A 747 -10.82 39.59 51.29
C VAL A 747 -11.38 38.21 50.96
N LYS A 748 -10.96 37.59 49.85
CA LYS A 748 -11.39 36.22 49.48
C LYS A 748 -11.02 35.19 50.56
N ASN A 749 -9.89 35.39 51.22
CA ASN A 749 -9.42 34.53 52.32
C ASN A 749 -9.89 35.01 53.71
N LYS A 750 -10.79 36.00 53.77
CA LYS A 750 -11.37 36.59 55.00
C LYS A 750 -10.36 37.30 55.91
N TYR A 751 -9.29 37.84 55.35
CA TYR A 751 -8.28 38.64 56.05
C TYR A 751 -8.41 40.13 55.74
N SER A 752 -7.98 40.99 56.66
CA SER A 752 -7.88 42.46 56.50
C SER A 752 -9.14 43.16 55.97
N ILE A 753 -10.34 42.65 56.30
CA ILE A 753 -11.62 43.13 55.76
C ILE A 753 -11.84 44.63 56.00
N ASN A 754 -11.60 45.11 57.22
CA ASN A 754 -11.83 46.52 57.56
C ASN A 754 -10.93 47.48 56.76
N THR A 755 -9.66 47.11 56.59
CA THR A 755 -8.71 47.88 55.79
C THR A 755 -9.09 47.86 54.30
N ALA A 756 -9.51 46.70 53.79
CA ALA A 756 -9.98 46.55 52.42
C ALA A 756 -11.25 47.40 52.14
N ILE A 757 -12.18 47.52 53.10
CA ILE A 757 -13.34 48.42 53.00
C ILE A 757 -12.89 49.86 52.84
N HIS A 758 -11.93 50.32 53.66
CA HIS A 758 -11.42 51.69 53.56
C HIS A 758 -10.75 51.95 52.20
N VAL A 759 -9.93 51.01 51.74
CA VAL A 759 -9.26 51.09 50.44
C VAL A 759 -10.27 51.08 49.28
N ALA A 760 -11.28 50.22 49.33
CA ALA A 760 -12.33 50.17 48.32
C ALA A 760 -13.08 51.51 48.22
N LYS A 761 -13.46 52.12 49.36
CA LYS A 761 -14.11 53.45 49.40
C LYS A 761 -13.26 54.55 48.75
N ASN A 762 -11.97 54.57 49.06
CA ASN A 762 -11.09 55.61 48.53
C ASN A 762 -10.79 55.41 47.03
N THR A 763 -10.73 54.17 46.58
CA THR A 763 -10.33 53.83 45.21
C THR A 763 -11.48 53.94 44.21
N VAL A 764 -12.73 53.69 44.61
CA VAL A 764 -13.91 53.80 43.72
C VAL A 764 -14.17 55.23 43.25
N SER A 765 -13.71 56.22 44.03
CA SER A 765 -13.74 57.64 43.66
C SER A 765 -12.47 58.11 42.93
N SER A 766 -11.53 57.22 42.64
CA SER A 766 -10.30 57.56 41.92
C SER A 766 -10.60 58.08 40.51
N THR A 767 -9.87 59.11 40.08
CA THR A 767 -9.92 59.61 38.69
C THR A 767 -9.18 58.70 37.72
N ILE A 768 -8.41 57.73 38.23
CA ILE A 768 -7.60 56.79 37.44
C ILE A 768 -8.45 55.56 37.13
N ARG A 769 -8.78 55.36 35.86
CA ARG A 769 -9.76 54.34 35.41
C ARG A 769 -9.49 52.93 35.93
N GLY A 770 -8.22 52.46 35.91
CA GLY A 770 -7.85 51.12 36.38
C GLY A 770 -8.02 50.93 37.89
N VAL A 771 -7.62 51.94 38.67
CA VAL A 771 -7.76 51.99 40.13
C VAL A 771 -9.23 52.03 40.53
N LYS A 772 -10.03 52.88 39.86
CA LYS A 772 -11.48 52.95 40.05
C LYS A 772 -12.18 51.62 39.77
N PHE A 773 -11.89 51.01 38.62
CA PHE A 773 -12.48 49.74 38.23
C PHE A 773 -12.16 48.62 39.23
N LEU A 774 -10.89 48.47 39.63
CA LEU A 774 -10.49 47.45 40.60
C LEU A 774 -11.05 47.74 42.00
N GLY A 775 -11.17 49.01 42.39
CA GLY A 775 -11.84 49.42 43.62
C GLY A 775 -13.31 49.00 43.66
N GLN A 776 -14.03 49.18 42.54
CA GLN A 776 -15.42 48.73 42.39
C GLN A 776 -15.54 47.21 42.49
N LEU A 777 -14.61 46.46 41.87
CA LEU A 777 -14.55 45.01 42.01
C LEU A 777 -14.27 44.56 43.45
N LEU A 778 -13.33 45.22 44.14
CA LEU A 778 -13.04 44.94 45.55
C LEU A 778 -14.27 45.19 46.44
N TRP A 779 -15.00 46.28 46.20
CA TRP A 779 -16.25 46.55 46.91
C TRP A 779 -17.31 45.48 46.67
N SER A 780 -17.49 45.05 45.42
CA SER A 780 -18.41 43.96 45.09
C SER A 780 -18.01 42.66 45.80
N GLU A 781 -16.72 42.34 45.87
CA GLU A 781 -16.25 41.17 46.62
C GLU A 781 -16.51 41.31 48.13
N LEU A 782 -16.38 42.50 48.71
CA LEU A 782 -16.75 42.80 50.09
C LEU A 782 -18.25 42.65 50.36
N GLN A 783 -19.10 43.09 49.42
CA GLN A 783 -20.56 42.87 49.49
C GLN A 783 -20.90 41.38 49.47
N ASN A 784 -20.25 40.61 48.59
CA ASN A 784 -20.51 39.17 48.43
C ASN A 784 -20.20 38.37 49.70
N ILE A 785 -19.24 38.82 50.52
CA ILE A 785 -18.95 38.19 51.81
C ILE A 785 -19.72 38.82 52.99
N GLY A 786 -20.64 39.75 52.73
CA GLY A 786 -21.47 40.41 53.74
C GLY A 786 -20.72 41.43 54.61
N ALA A 787 -19.59 41.95 54.13
CA ALA A 787 -18.78 42.90 54.90
C ALA A 787 -19.26 44.37 54.78
N VAL A 788 -20.04 44.69 53.74
CA VAL A 788 -20.63 46.02 53.51
C VAL A 788 -22.02 45.89 52.87
N ASP A 789 -22.93 46.80 53.23
CA ASP A 789 -24.30 46.85 52.71
C ASP A 789 -24.50 48.00 51.73
N GLY A 790 -25.27 47.76 50.66
CA GLY A 790 -25.73 48.78 49.70
C GLY A 790 -24.75 49.07 48.54
N PRO A 791 -25.27 49.51 47.37
CA PRO A 791 -24.44 49.89 46.22
C PRO A 791 -23.51 51.07 46.57
N ILE A 792 -22.32 51.14 45.96
CA ILE A 792 -21.48 52.35 46.05
C ILE A 792 -22.24 53.51 45.45
N ASP A 793 -22.44 54.58 46.22
CA ASP A 793 -22.73 55.91 45.69
C ASP A 793 -21.46 56.39 44.96
N THR A 794 -21.44 56.23 43.63
CA THR A 794 -20.28 56.50 42.76
C THR A 794 -20.06 57.97 42.48
#